data_AF-A0A6L7Q032-F1
#
_entry.id   AF-A0A6L7Q032-F1
#
_cell.length_a   1.000
_cell.length_b   1.000
_cell.length_c   1.000
_cell.angle_alpha   90.00
_cell.angle_beta   90.00
_cell.angle_gamma   90.00
#
_symmetry.space_group_name_H-M   'P 1'
#
loop_
_entity.id
_entity.type
_entity.pdbx_description
1 polymer ?
#
loop_
_entity_poly.entity_id
_entity_poly.type
_entity_poly.pdbx_seq_one_letter_code
_entity_poly.pdbx_strand_id
1 'polypeptide(L)'
;MFSKVRWITGLAVIAIIVLAGCNSGSDPALSAIRADVSAQHSEIAALHSELAAVSQQASAPQADESPAASPEDITRLETEIARLSDEMDGKVGLLKADQDSLSKEATGSVEPQEPAFTLQLLHTSDMDSAVGALENVENFSAMLDGFREQFPNNTLVLSSGDNYVPGPRYFAAGDEVNDPLLGIAGNGRGDIAFLNAMGFQASALGNHELDQGTSAFASIIASEIGDAGTYPGASFPYLSSNLNFAPDENLAGLVVADGQEAMLVAGSLARSAVVTVAGQRIGIVGATTPTLASITAAGAIGILPGDSDDLDELAGIIQDAVDELTGQGINKVILLAHMQRLDIEQALATRLKGVDIIVAGGSNTLLADATDRLWHGDVAEDTYPLLYHSADDAPVLLVNTDGDYKYLGRLVVQFDGAGRVIPESIDPYLSGAYATAPQGGQAFAGQPIPEVSRVAESLRGVLSIRDGNIIGRTEVYLDGRRGAVRTQETNLGNLIADAILWTARLVDPDVQVSLKNSGGIRDAIGVVRQPPGTTEPSDVELLPPSANPTTGKVLGDVSQFDIQGTLRFDNGVVIVPLMAQELVEIIEHTVAADDIGSIQSARFPQVGGMRFSFDPSSPAGQRVRSLAIIDDAGEVSDRVVENGVLVGDPERIIKLATLDFLANGGSDYPFPALQTGRVDLSGEAGQYNPPNPDFPDTNGNGVIDEPVAAADPSLADAFNPGREQDALAEYLAHFHAEVPFNQPETTPRHDRRIQNLGIPGKMDTVFD
;
A
#
# COMPACT_ATOMS: atom_id res chain seq x y z
N MET A 1 6.93 -1.45 -49.02
CA MET A 1 8.38 -1.27 -48.78
C MET A 1 9.11 -0.58 -49.93
N PHE A 2 9.24 -1.16 -51.14
CA PHE A 2 10.02 -0.54 -52.24
C PHE A 2 9.63 0.92 -52.58
N SER A 3 8.35 1.26 -52.49
CA SER A 3 7.90 2.66 -52.69
C SER A 3 8.34 3.61 -51.56
N LYS A 4 8.33 3.14 -50.30
CA LYS A 4 8.82 3.90 -49.14
C LYS A 4 10.34 4.10 -49.25
N VAL A 5 11.09 3.04 -49.57
CA VAL A 5 12.54 3.09 -49.83
C VAL A 5 12.89 4.08 -50.96
N ARG A 6 12.13 4.06 -52.07
CA ARG A 6 12.29 5.03 -53.17
C ARG A 6 11.97 6.48 -52.78
N TRP A 7 11.01 6.67 -51.88
CA TRP A 7 10.61 7.99 -51.41
C TRP A 7 11.67 8.58 -50.47
N ILE A 8 12.17 7.79 -49.52
CA ILE A 8 13.26 8.15 -48.61
C ILE A 8 14.56 8.45 -49.38
N THR A 9 14.91 7.64 -50.39
CA THR A 9 16.06 7.95 -51.26
C THR A 9 15.90 9.27 -52.01
N GLY A 10 14.68 9.62 -52.44
CA GLY A 10 14.41 10.90 -53.10
C GLY A 10 14.58 12.11 -52.18
N LEU A 11 14.15 12.00 -50.92
CA LEU A 11 14.27 13.05 -49.91
C LEU A 11 15.71 13.20 -49.38
N ALA A 12 16.42 12.07 -49.19
CA ALA A 12 17.81 12.03 -48.76
C ALA A 12 18.75 12.82 -49.71
N VAL A 13 18.43 12.87 -51.01
CA VAL A 13 19.14 13.67 -52.03
C VAL A 13 18.86 15.17 -51.90
N ILE A 14 17.66 15.55 -51.48
CA ILE A 14 17.26 16.97 -51.32
C ILE A 14 17.96 17.56 -50.08
N ALA A 15 18.03 16.82 -48.97
CA ALA A 15 18.73 17.25 -47.75
C ALA A 15 20.22 17.53 -47.99
N ILE A 16 20.90 16.75 -48.85
CA ILE A 16 22.33 16.94 -49.21
C ILE A 16 22.56 18.26 -49.97
N ILE A 17 21.66 18.63 -50.88
CA ILE A 17 21.78 19.86 -51.69
C ILE A 17 21.59 21.10 -50.81
N VAL A 18 20.75 21.02 -49.78
CA VAL A 18 20.46 22.13 -48.87
C VAL A 18 21.57 22.28 -47.81
N LEU A 19 22.09 21.19 -47.26
CA LEU A 19 23.21 21.21 -46.30
C LEU A 19 24.50 21.80 -46.87
N ALA A 20 24.74 21.69 -48.18
CA ALA A 20 25.90 22.29 -48.84
C ALA A 20 25.79 23.82 -49.06
N GLY A 21 24.64 24.44 -48.77
CA GLY A 21 24.36 25.85 -49.06
C GLY A 21 24.11 26.76 -47.86
N CYS A 22 23.96 26.22 -46.64
CA CYS A 22 23.62 27.01 -45.44
C CYS A 22 24.88 27.32 -44.61
N ASN A 23 25.14 28.61 -44.36
CA ASN A 23 26.29 29.10 -43.59
C ASN A 23 25.83 30.13 -42.53
N SER A 24 25.06 29.71 -41.52
CA SER A 24 24.92 30.37 -40.20
C SER A 24 23.80 29.76 -39.35
N GLY A 25 24.07 29.50 -38.06
CA GLY A 25 23.21 28.78 -37.10
C GLY A 25 21.97 29.50 -36.55
N SER A 26 21.42 30.50 -37.24
CA SER A 26 20.12 31.12 -36.88
C SER A 26 19.06 31.00 -37.97
N ASP A 27 19.30 30.14 -38.96
CA ASP A 27 18.37 29.95 -40.07
C ASP A 27 17.27 28.93 -39.67
N PRO A 28 15.98 29.29 -39.63
CA PRO A 28 14.87 28.35 -39.41
C PRO A 28 14.84 27.19 -40.42
N ALA A 29 15.59 27.29 -41.53
CA ALA A 29 15.85 26.17 -42.41
C ALA A 29 16.60 25.01 -41.73
N LEU A 30 17.53 25.28 -40.80
CA LEU A 30 18.37 24.23 -40.19
C LEU A 30 17.60 23.38 -39.17
N SER A 31 16.70 23.99 -38.39
CA SER A 31 15.79 23.26 -37.49
C SER A 31 14.79 22.40 -38.24
N ALA A 32 14.28 22.90 -39.39
CA ALA A 32 13.42 22.11 -40.26
C ALA A 32 14.17 20.92 -40.88
N ILE A 33 15.43 21.11 -41.27
CA ILE A 33 16.30 20.01 -41.77
C ILE A 33 16.57 18.97 -40.68
N ARG A 34 16.81 19.38 -39.42
CA ARG A 34 17.00 18.44 -38.31
C ARG A 34 15.76 17.61 -38.02
N ALA A 35 14.59 18.24 -38.00
CA ALA A 35 13.32 17.55 -37.83
C ALA A 35 13.05 16.56 -38.97
N ASP A 36 13.35 16.95 -40.21
CA ASP A 36 13.18 16.08 -41.40
C ASP A 36 14.15 14.89 -41.40
N VAL A 37 15.42 15.11 -41.03
CA VAL A 37 16.43 14.04 -40.86
C VAL A 37 16.03 13.07 -39.74
N SER A 38 15.52 13.58 -38.62
CA SER A 38 15.04 12.74 -37.51
C SER A 38 13.81 11.91 -37.92
N ALA A 39 12.84 12.51 -38.61
CA ALA A 39 11.67 11.80 -39.13
C ALA A 39 12.04 10.70 -40.13
N GLN A 40 12.98 10.97 -41.04
CA GLN A 40 13.48 9.99 -42.00
C GLN A 40 14.25 8.84 -41.31
N HIS A 41 15.00 9.14 -40.25
CA HIS A 41 15.70 8.13 -39.47
C HIS A 41 14.72 7.18 -38.76
N SER A 42 13.66 7.73 -38.17
CA SER A 42 12.57 6.93 -37.58
C SER A 42 11.82 6.08 -38.61
N GLU A 43 11.58 6.59 -39.82
CA GLU A 43 10.96 5.81 -40.90
C GLU A 43 11.85 4.65 -41.39
N ILE A 44 13.18 4.83 -41.44
CA ILE A 44 14.12 3.75 -41.78
C ILE A 44 14.10 2.66 -40.70
N ALA A 45 14.06 3.04 -39.42
CA ALA A 45 13.93 2.09 -38.31
C ALA A 45 12.60 1.30 -38.38
N ALA A 46 11.49 1.97 -38.71
CA ALA A 46 10.21 1.30 -38.93
C ALA A 46 10.25 0.32 -40.11
N LEU A 47 10.96 0.66 -41.20
CA LEU A 47 11.17 -0.24 -42.33
C LEU A 47 12.00 -1.48 -41.97
N HIS A 48 13.00 -1.35 -41.08
CA HIS A 48 13.74 -2.49 -40.53
C HIS A 48 12.79 -3.45 -39.79
N SER A 49 11.94 -2.92 -38.91
CA SER A 49 10.98 -3.73 -38.15
C SER A 49 9.92 -4.38 -39.05
N GLU A 50 9.37 -3.64 -40.02
CA GLU A 50 8.42 -4.20 -40.99
C GLU A 50 9.09 -5.33 -41.81
N LEU A 51 10.35 -5.18 -42.24
CA LEU A 51 11.05 -6.18 -43.06
C LEU A 51 11.40 -7.44 -42.28
N ALA A 52 11.76 -7.29 -41.00
CA ALA A 52 11.99 -8.42 -40.11
C ALA A 52 10.72 -9.30 -39.97
N ALA A 53 9.55 -8.67 -39.86
CA ALA A 53 8.27 -9.39 -39.82
C ALA A 53 7.96 -10.13 -41.15
N VAL A 54 8.24 -9.50 -42.29
CA VAL A 54 8.07 -10.13 -43.62
C VAL A 54 9.05 -11.29 -43.83
N SER A 55 10.30 -11.15 -43.37
CA SER A 55 11.33 -12.20 -43.46
C SER A 55 10.99 -13.41 -42.56
N GLN A 56 10.43 -13.18 -41.38
CA GLN A 56 9.90 -14.24 -40.51
C GLN A 56 8.70 -14.97 -41.14
N GLN A 57 7.80 -14.25 -41.80
CA GLN A 57 6.68 -14.88 -42.52
C GLN A 57 7.13 -15.70 -43.73
N ALA A 58 8.16 -15.26 -44.45
CA ALA A 58 8.70 -15.98 -45.62
C ALA A 58 9.50 -17.23 -45.27
N SER A 59 9.97 -17.36 -44.02
CA SER A 59 10.75 -18.51 -43.52
C SER A 59 9.91 -19.57 -42.79
N ALA A 60 8.61 -19.34 -42.61
CA ALA A 60 7.68 -20.31 -42.04
C ALA A 60 7.21 -21.33 -43.11
N PRO A 61 7.16 -22.64 -42.80
CA PRO A 61 6.66 -23.64 -43.74
C PRO A 61 5.13 -23.55 -43.85
N GLN A 62 4.60 -22.85 -44.86
CA GLN A 62 3.17 -22.86 -45.15
C GLN A 62 2.80 -23.90 -46.21
N ALA A 63 1.78 -24.69 -45.91
CA ALA A 63 1.09 -25.52 -46.88
C ALA A 63 0.12 -24.64 -47.67
N ASP A 64 0.38 -24.51 -48.98
CA ASP A 64 -0.56 -24.10 -50.03
C ASP A 64 -0.78 -22.60 -50.35
N GLU A 65 0.09 -21.70 -49.90
CA GLU A 65 0.13 -20.33 -50.46
C GLU A 65 1.55 -19.94 -50.90
N SER A 66 1.66 -19.27 -52.06
CA SER A 66 2.94 -18.71 -52.53
C SER A 66 3.37 -17.58 -51.59
N PRO A 67 4.64 -17.51 -51.15
CA PRO A 67 5.09 -16.47 -50.23
C PRO A 67 4.87 -15.07 -50.81
N ALA A 68 4.45 -14.13 -49.95
CA ALA A 68 4.08 -12.76 -50.33
C ALA A 68 5.23 -11.92 -50.92
N ALA A 69 6.49 -12.36 -50.77
CA ALA A 69 7.68 -11.73 -51.34
C ALA A 69 8.74 -12.80 -51.68
N SER A 70 9.49 -12.61 -52.76
CA SER A 70 10.59 -13.53 -53.11
C SER A 70 11.80 -13.33 -52.19
N PRO A 71 12.58 -14.37 -51.89
CA PRO A 71 13.83 -14.23 -51.11
C PRO A 71 14.80 -13.22 -51.73
N GLU A 72 14.85 -13.12 -53.06
CA GLU A 72 15.67 -12.14 -53.77
C GLU A 72 15.21 -10.70 -53.50
N ASP A 73 13.90 -10.46 -53.40
CA ASP A 73 13.35 -9.14 -53.08
C ASP A 73 13.60 -8.74 -51.62
N ILE A 74 13.56 -9.71 -50.70
CA ILE A 74 13.88 -9.49 -49.27
C ILE A 74 15.35 -9.08 -49.13
N THR A 75 16.28 -9.87 -49.69
CA THR A 75 17.71 -9.54 -49.66
C THR A 75 18.03 -8.19 -50.31
N ARG A 76 17.31 -7.84 -51.39
CA ARG A 76 17.44 -6.54 -52.04
C ARG A 76 16.96 -5.39 -51.16
N LEU A 77 15.86 -5.57 -50.41
CA LEU A 77 15.37 -4.59 -49.44
C LEU A 77 16.30 -4.46 -48.25
N GLU A 78 16.81 -5.56 -47.70
CA GLU A 78 17.78 -5.57 -46.59
C GLU A 78 19.03 -4.75 -46.97
N THR A 79 19.56 -4.97 -48.16
CA THR A 79 20.74 -4.26 -48.67
C THR A 79 20.48 -2.76 -48.83
N GLU A 80 19.34 -2.38 -49.39
CA GLU A 80 19.04 -0.97 -49.66
C GLU A 80 18.69 -0.19 -48.39
N ILE A 81 18.01 -0.83 -47.44
CA ILE A 81 17.67 -0.21 -46.16
C ILE A 81 18.93 -0.08 -45.28
N ALA A 82 19.82 -1.07 -45.27
CA ALA A 82 21.12 -0.96 -44.59
C ALA A 82 21.97 0.20 -45.18
N ARG A 83 21.99 0.34 -46.51
CA ARG A 83 22.66 1.47 -47.18
C ARG A 83 22.07 2.82 -46.75
N LEU A 84 20.75 2.89 -46.59
CA LEU A 84 20.06 4.12 -46.15
C LEU A 84 20.32 4.44 -44.67
N SER A 85 20.41 3.42 -43.82
CA SER A 85 20.78 3.57 -42.41
C SER A 85 22.18 4.16 -42.29
N ASP A 86 23.17 3.57 -42.95
CA ASP A 86 24.55 4.09 -42.95
C ASP A 86 24.64 5.53 -43.48
N GLU A 87 23.89 5.84 -44.54
CA GLU A 87 23.85 7.20 -45.10
C GLU A 87 23.20 8.20 -44.14
N MET A 88 22.19 7.78 -43.37
CA MET A 88 21.50 8.62 -42.39
C MET A 88 22.33 8.82 -41.13
N ASP A 89 22.99 7.77 -40.63
CA ASP A 89 23.91 7.84 -39.49
C ASP A 89 25.07 8.81 -39.77
N GLY A 90 25.59 8.79 -41.01
CA GLY A 90 26.58 9.78 -41.45
C GLY A 90 26.06 11.22 -41.43
N LYS A 91 24.79 11.45 -41.76
CA LYS A 91 24.15 12.78 -41.74
C LYS A 91 23.85 13.26 -40.32
N VAL A 92 23.39 12.36 -39.45
CA VAL A 92 23.22 12.63 -38.02
C VAL A 92 24.57 12.99 -37.39
N GLY A 93 25.64 12.27 -37.74
CA GLY A 93 27.00 12.58 -37.31
C GLY A 93 27.49 13.96 -37.76
N LEU A 94 27.19 14.37 -39.00
CA LEU A 94 27.52 15.70 -39.52
C LEU A 94 26.74 16.81 -38.80
N LEU A 95 25.45 16.61 -38.51
CA LEU A 95 24.63 17.57 -37.76
C LEU A 95 25.12 17.73 -36.31
N LYS A 96 25.64 16.65 -35.70
CA LYS A 96 26.22 16.64 -34.36
C LYS A 96 27.56 17.40 -34.31
N ALA A 97 28.41 17.18 -35.32
CA ALA A 97 29.68 17.90 -35.45
C ALA A 97 29.50 19.42 -35.67
N ASP A 98 28.45 19.82 -36.39
CA ASP A 98 28.11 21.24 -36.60
C ASP A 98 27.60 21.90 -35.30
N GLN A 99 26.86 21.15 -34.48
CA GLN A 99 26.41 21.58 -33.13
C GLN A 99 27.60 21.75 -32.16
N ASP A 100 28.60 20.87 -32.22
CA ASP A 100 29.85 20.98 -31.45
C ASP A 100 30.74 22.16 -31.89
N SER A 101 30.59 22.61 -33.14
CA SER A 101 31.31 23.77 -33.67
C SER A 101 30.62 25.10 -33.33
N LEU A 102 29.28 25.12 -33.30
CA LEU A 102 28.47 26.29 -32.93
C LEU A 102 28.44 26.53 -31.42
N SER A 103 28.55 25.49 -30.59
CA SER A 103 28.70 25.62 -29.13
C SER A 103 30.03 26.27 -28.72
N LYS A 104 31.05 26.24 -29.59
CA LYS A 104 32.35 26.91 -29.36
C LYS A 104 32.38 28.39 -29.72
N GLU A 105 31.45 28.89 -30.54
CA GLU A 105 31.44 30.31 -30.96
C GLU A 105 30.44 31.18 -30.19
N ALA A 106 29.49 30.60 -29.46
CA ALA A 106 28.41 31.35 -28.79
C ALA A 106 28.63 31.67 -27.29
N THR A 107 29.66 31.12 -26.64
CA THR A 107 29.94 31.42 -25.22
C THR A 107 31.30 32.10 -25.07
N GLY A 108 31.28 33.30 -24.47
CA GLY A 108 32.49 33.85 -23.86
C GLY A 108 33.01 32.83 -22.85
N SER A 109 34.25 32.40 -23.06
CA SER A 109 35.02 31.42 -22.27
C SER A 109 34.50 31.18 -20.84
N VAL A 110 33.69 30.14 -20.68
CA VAL A 110 33.68 29.33 -19.46
C VAL A 110 34.30 28.01 -19.88
N GLU A 111 35.46 27.67 -19.30
CA GLU A 111 36.06 26.35 -19.46
C GLU A 111 35.01 25.27 -19.12
N PRO A 112 34.86 24.19 -19.92
CA PRO A 112 34.01 23.09 -19.53
C PRO A 112 34.54 22.53 -18.21
N GLN A 113 33.72 22.63 -17.16
CA GLN A 113 34.03 22.02 -15.87
C GLN A 113 33.98 20.51 -16.04
N GLU A 114 35.12 19.84 -15.87
CA GLU A 114 35.16 18.37 -15.82
C GLU A 114 34.23 17.88 -14.69
N PRO A 115 33.35 16.89 -14.94
CA PRO A 115 32.44 16.38 -13.93
C PRO A 115 33.20 15.73 -12.79
N ALA A 116 32.86 16.10 -11.55
CA ALA A 116 33.55 15.60 -10.37
C ALA A 116 32.99 14.26 -9.88
N PHE A 117 31.72 13.98 -10.18
CA PHE A 117 31.02 12.79 -9.71
C PHE A 117 29.83 12.48 -10.62
N THR A 118 29.64 11.20 -10.96
CA THR A 118 28.42 10.70 -11.61
C THR A 118 27.62 9.89 -10.61
N LEU A 119 26.33 10.16 -10.51
CA LEU A 119 25.38 9.41 -9.71
C LEU A 119 24.44 8.63 -10.63
N GLN A 120 24.23 7.35 -10.34
CA GLN A 120 23.03 6.63 -10.74
C GLN A 120 22.10 6.56 -9.53
N LEU A 121 20.97 7.24 -9.59
CA LEU A 121 19.89 7.11 -8.62
C LEU A 121 18.86 6.13 -9.20
N LEU A 122 18.62 5.03 -8.48
CA LEU A 122 17.49 4.13 -8.69
C LEU A 122 16.44 4.43 -7.63
N HIS A 123 15.20 4.67 -8.04
CA HIS A 123 14.15 5.08 -7.11
C HIS A 123 12.78 4.50 -7.47
N THR A 124 11.89 4.51 -6.48
CA THR A 124 10.49 4.08 -6.57
C THR A 124 9.70 4.65 -5.38
N SER A 125 8.39 4.65 -5.49
CA SER A 125 7.40 4.86 -4.42
C SER A 125 6.24 3.90 -4.60
N ASP A 126 5.27 3.92 -3.68
CA ASP A 126 3.91 3.41 -3.92
C ASP A 126 3.90 1.93 -4.33
N MET A 127 4.64 1.08 -3.61
CA MET A 127 4.70 -0.37 -3.82
C MET A 127 3.50 -1.07 -3.16
N ASP A 128 2.32 -0.46 -3.31
CA ASP A 128 1.16 -0.54 -2.43
C ASP A 128 -0.01 -1.35 -3.02
N SER A 129 0.10 -2.01 -4.18
CA SER A 129 -1.01 -2.86 -4.65
C SER A 129 -1.08 -4.22 -3.98
N ALA A 130 -2.32 -4.66 -3.78
CA ALA A 130 -2.68 -5.99 -3.33
C ALA A 130 -2.45 -7.10 -4.39
N VAL A 131 -2.36 -6.76 -5.69
CA VAL A 131 -2.49 -7.74 -6.80
C VAL A 131 -1.50 -7.56 -7.96
N GLY A 132 -0.78 -6.43 -8.07
CA GLY A 132 0.21 -6.23 -9.14
C GLY A 132 1.68 -6.31 -8.68
N ALA A 133 1.93 -5.97 -7.42
CA ALA A 133 3.29 -5.85 -6.91
C ALA A 133 4.06 -7.17 -6.94
N LEU A 134 3.41 -8.29 -6.61
CA LEU A 134 4.06 -9.60 -6.49
C LEU A 134 4.41 -10.22 -7.85
N GLU A 135 3.69 -9.83 -8.89
CA GLU A 135 3.88 -10.20 -10.29
C GLU A 135 5.05 -9.44 -10.90
N ASN A 136 5.28 -8.21 -10.44
CA ASN A 136 6.28 -7.30 -10.98
C ASN A 136 7.63 -7.35 -10.24
N VAL A 137 7.62 -7.68 -8.93
CA VAL A 137 8.80 -7.55 -8.05
C VAL A 137 10.03 -8.32 -8.55
N GLU A 138 9.85 -9.49 -9.18
CA GLU A 138 10.97 -10.27 -9.72
C GLU A 138 11.63 -9.56 -10.91
N ASN A 139 10.83 -9.04 -11.86
CA ASN A 139 11.33 -8.28 -13.00
C ASN A 139 11.94 -6.95 -12.57
N PHE A 140 11.32 -6.28 -11.59
CA PHE A 140 11.86 -5.08 -10.97
C PHE A 140 13.24 -5.35 -10.36
N SER A 141 13.38 -6.44 -9.57
CA SER A 141 14.65 -6.83 -8.97
C SER A 141 15.72 -7.16 -10.01
N ALA A 142 15.34 -7.81 -11.11
CA ALA A 142 16.25 -8.14 -12.21
C ALA A 142 16.78 -6.89 -12.92
N MET A 143 15.90 -5.90 -13.12
CA MET A 143 16.26 -4.63 -13.71
C MET A 143 17.19 -3.82 -12.81
N LEU A 144 16.86 -3.75 -11.51
CA LEU A 144 17.66 -3.09 -10.49
C LEU A 144 19.07 -3.69 -10.43
N ASP A 145 19.18 -5.02 -10.40
CA ASP A 145 20.47 -5.72 -10.39
C ASP A 145 21.29 -5.39 -11.64
N GLY A 146 20.68 -5.47 -12.82
CA GLY A 146 21.33 -5.14 -14.09
C GLY A 146 21.80 -3.69 -14.20
N PHE A 147 21.05 -2.72 -13.67
CA PHE A 147 21.49 -1.32 -13.64
C PHE A 147 22.59 -1.10 -12.62
N ARG A 148 22.55 -1.79 -11.47
CA ARG A 148 23.63 -1.74 -10.48
C ARG A 148 24.94 -2.25 -11.07
N GLU A 149 24.92 -3.31 -11.89
CA GLU A 149 26.11 -3.82 -12.58
C GLU A 149 26.74 -2.82 -13.55
N GLN A 150 25.94 -1.93 -14.15
CA GLN A 150 26.43 -0.88 -15.05
C GLN A 150 27.16 0.24 -14.30
N PHE A 151 26.76 0.53 -13.06
CA PHE A 151 27.32 1.59 -12.20
C PHE A 151 27.63 1.08 -10.78
N PRO A 152 28.53 0.09 -10.60
CA PRO A 152 28.66 -0.67 -9.36
C PRO A 152 29.14 0.15 -8.16
N ASN A 153 29.88 1.24 -8.40
CA ASN A 153 30.38 2.12 -7.35
C ASN A 153 29.56 3.41 -7.19
N ASN A 154 28.65 3.67 -8.14
CA ASN A 154 27.99 4.97 -8.32
C ASN A 154 26.47 4.87 -8.20
N THR A 155 25.93 3.74 -7.73
CA THR A 155 24.49 3.51 -7.59
C THR A 155 24.01 3.82 -6.17
N LEU A 156 22.92 4.56 -6.09
CA LEU A 156 22.14 4.83 -4.89
C LEU A 156 20.71 4.31 -5.10
N VAL A 157 20.15 3.57 -4.15
CA VAL A 157 18.78 3.02 -4.23
C VAL A 157 17.92 3.56 -3.09
N LEU A 158 16.87 4.31 -3.43
CA LEU A 158 16.01 5.00 -2.45
C LEU A 158 14.52 4.73 -2.72
N SER A 159 13.72 4.83 -1.68
CA SER A 159 12.26 4.81 -1.78
C SER A 159 11.66 6.11 -1.23
N SER A 160 10.65 6.68 -1.89
CA SER A 160 9.89 7.82 -1.38
C SER A 160 8.64 7.41 -0.59
N GLY A 161 8.55 6.19 -0.06
CA GLY A 161 7.49 5.75 0.88
C GLY A 161 6.42 4.88 0.24
N ASP A 162 5.44 4.45 1.06
CA ASP A 162 4.41 3.46 0.72
C ASP A 162 5.02 2.16 0.16
N ASN A 163 5.96 1.61 0.91
CA ASN A 163 6.68 0.37 0.62
C ASN A 163 5.80 -0.89 0.74
N TYR A 164 4.68 -0.79 1.43
CA TYR A 164 3.67 -1.83 1.57
C TYR A 164 2.31 -1.21 1.92
N VAL A 165 1.24 -1.97 1.66
CA VAL A 165 -0.12 -1.67 2.12
C VAL A 165 -0.69 -2.89 2.85
N PRO A 166 -1.56 -2.72 3.85
CA PRO A 166 -2.35 -3.83 4.35
C PRO A 166 -3.23 -4.46 3.27
N GLY A 167 -3.20 -5.78 3.19
CA GLY A 167 -3.88 -6.57 2.18
C GLY A 167 -3.37 -8.00 2.17
N PRO A 168 -3.81 -8.84 1.21
CA PRO A 168 -3.47 -10.26 1.19
C PRO A 168 -1.95 -10.52 1.23
N ARG A 169 -1.14 -9.80 0.45
CA ARG A 169 0.34 -9.93 0.45
C ARG A 169 0.93 -9.62 1.82
N TYR A 170 0.50 -8.52 2.42
CA TYR A 170 0.92 -8.08 3.76
C TYR A 170 0.61 -9.14 4.82
N PHE A 171 -0.58 -9.77 4.78
CA PHE A 171 -0.95 -10.85 5.71
C PHE A 171 -0.29 -12.19 5.41
N ALA A 172 -0.02 -12.48 4.13
CA ALA A 172 0.68 -13.69 3.74
C ALA A 172 2.07 -13.79 4.38
N ALA A 173 2.74 -12.65 4.59
CA ALA A 173 4.03 -12.60 5.28
C ALA A 173 3.95 -12.98 6.78
N GLY A 174 2.76 -12.92 7.38
CA GLY A 174 2.49 -13.33 8.76
C GLY A 174 2.37 -14.84 8.96
N ASP A 175 2.36 -15.63 7.89
CA ASP A 175 2.30 -17.08 7.97
C ASP A 175 3.66 -17.68 8.38
N GLU A 176 3.66 -18.58 9.37
CA GLU A 176 4.85 -19.27 9.90
C GLU A 176 5.64 -20.05 8.83
N VAL A 177 5.03 -20.40 7.69
CA VAL A 177 5.77 -20.97 6.54
C VAL A 177 6.91 -20.05 6.08
N ASN A 178 6.80 -18.75 6.36
CA ASN A 178 7.81 -17.76 6.02
C ASN A 178 8.92 -17.61 7.07
N ASP A 179 8.83 -18.24 8.25
CA ASP A 179 9.87 -18.17 9.29
C ASP A 179 11.28 -18.48 8.76
N PRO A 180 11.49 -19.53 7.92
CA PRO A 180 12.83 -19.81 7.39
C PRO A 180 13.39 -18.73 6.47
N LEU A 181 12.53 -17.88 5.90
CA LEU A 181 12.91 -16.80 4.97
C LEU A 181 13.03 -15.45 5.68
N LEU A 182 12.13 -15.16 6.61
CA LEU A 182 12.02 -13.87 7.30
C LEU A 182 12.70 -13.89 8.68
N GLY A 183 13.07 -15.06 9.20
CA GLY A 183 13.57 -15.26 10.55
C GLY A 183 12.45 -15.33 11.59
N ILE A 184 11.49 -14.41 11.50
CA ILE A 184 10.22 -14.44 12.26
C ILE A 184 9.14 -13.89 11.33
N ALA A 185 8.15 -14.70 10.98
CA ALA A 185 7.00 -14.30 10.21
C ALA A 185 6.27 -13.14 10.89
N GLY A 186 5.69 -12.25 10.07
CA GLY A 186 4.99 -11.09 10.56
C GLY A 186 4.42 -10.31 9.40
N ASN A 187 3.26 -9.69 9.63
CA ASN A 187 2.58 -8.98 8.56
C ASN A 187 3.45 -7.83 8.04
N GLY A 188 3.56 -7.68 6.71
CA GLY A 188 4.41 -6.68 6.05
C GLY A 188 5.92 -6.96 6.04
N ARG A 189 6.39 -7.99 6.76
CA ARG A 189 7.83 -8.32 6.80
C ARG A 189 8.37 -8.86 5.48
N GLY A 190 7.51 -9.46 4.67
CA GLY A 190 7.85 -9.90 3.31
C GLY A 190 8.29 -8.74 2.42
N ASP A 191 7.66 -7.58 2.59
CA ASP A 191 7.94 -6.39 1.81
C ASP A 191 9.27 -5.75 2.22
N ILE A 192 9.54 -5.70 3.52
CA ILE A 192 10.87 -5.31 4.03
C ILE A 192 11.94 -6.30 3.56
N ALA A 193 11.65 -7.60 3.47
CA ALA A 193 12.60 -8.56 2.95
C ALA A 193 12.92 -8.33 1.46
N PHE A 194 11.93 -7.93 0.64
CA PHE A 194 12.17 -7.51 -0.74
C PHE A 194 13.11 -6.30 -0.79
N LEU A 195 12.81 -5.24 -0.04
CA LEU A 195 13.62 -4.02 -0.04
C LEU A 195 15.03 -4.23 0.49
N ASN A 196 15.19 -5.06 1.53
CA ASN A 196 16.49 -5.47 2.06
C ASN A 196 17.31 -6.22 1.01
N ALA A 197 16.70 -7.20 0.33
CA ALA A 197 17.36 -7.97 -0.73
C ALA A 197 17.75 -7.09 -1.93
N MET A 198 16.90 -6.11 -2.26
CA MET A 198 17.18 -5.12 -3.29
C MET A 198 18.19 -4.05 -2.86
N GLY A 199 18.57 -3.98 -1.59
CA GLY A 199 19.60 -3.06 -1.10
C GLY A 199 19.17 -1.60 -1.08
N PHE A 200 17.92 -1.32 -0.70
CA PHE A 200 17.46 0.04 -0.42
C PHE A 200 18.25 0.65 0.74
N GLN A 201 18.56 1.95 0.62
CA GLN A 201 19.51 2.61 1.53
C GLN A 201 18.85 3.63 2.45
N ALA A 202 17.67 4.15 2.09
CA ALA A 202 16.78 4.95 2.92
C ALA A 202 15.38 4.94 2.29
N SER A 203 14.36 5.22 3.10
CA SER A 203 13.01 5.44 2.63
C SER A 203 12.38 6.65 3.31
N ALA A 204 11.54 7.43 2.61
CA ALA A 204 10.62 8.34 3.30
C ALA A 204 9.50 7.54 3.99
N LEU A 205 8.86 8.14 4.99
CA LEU A 205 7.61 7.58 5.53
C LEU A 205 6.43 8.05 4.68
N GLY A 206 5.70 7.12 4.08
CA GLY A 206 4.40 7.35 3.44
C GLY A 206 3.23 7.06 4.39
N ASN A 207 2.01 7.21 3.90
CA ASN A 207 0.79 6.98 4.69
C ASN A 207 0.55 5.50 4.97
N HIS A 208 0.74 4.62 4.00
CA HIS A 208 0.37 3.20 4.11
C HIS A 208 1.25 2.43 5.10
N GLU A 209 2.45 2.92 5.42
CA GLU A 209 3.26 2.42 6.54
C GLU A 209 2.51 2.42 7.88
N LEU A 210 1.55 3.34 8.06
CA LEU A 210 0.88 3.58 9.34
C LEU A 210 -0.58 3.10 9.39
N ASP A 211 -1.09 2.45 8.35
CA ASP A 211 -2.50 2.04 8.26
C ASP A 211 -2.93 1.12 9.40
N GLN A 212 -2.02 0.22 9.82
CA GLN A 212 -2.25 -0.71 10.94
C GLN A 212 -1.81 -0.11 12.29
N GLY A 213 -1.45 1.17 12.31
CA GLY A 213 -1.00 1.95 13.46
C GLY A 213 0.49 1.84 13.76
N THR A 214 0.96 2.73 14.64
CA THR A 214 2.40 2.90 14.96
C THR A 214 3.06 1.67 15.58
N SER A 215 2.33 0.85 16.32
CA SER A 215 2.83 -0.43 16.87
C SER A 215 3.12 -1.46 15.77
N ALA A 216 2.23 -1.56 14.76
CA ALA A 216 2.45 -2.46 13.63
C ALA A 216 3.66 -1.99 12.80
N PHE A 217 3.75 -0.69 12.51
CA PHE A 217 4.90 -0.11 11.84
C PHE A 217 6.22 -0.41 12.56
N ALA A 218 6.26 -0.19 13.88
CA ALA A 218 7.44 -0.49 14.70
C ALA A 218 7.86 -1.98 14.59
N SER A 219 6.90 -2.90 14.61
CA SER A 219 7.16 -4.35 14.50
C SER A 219 7.68 -4.79 13.12
N ILE A 220 7.44 -3.97 12.09
CA ILE A 220 7.89 -4.21 10.72
C ILE A 220 9.30 -3.67 10.52
N ILE A 221 9.67 -2.53 11.09
CA ILE A 221 10.99 -1.94 10.84
C ILE A 221 12.05 -2.32 11.87
N ALA A 222 11.66 -2.64 13.10
CA ALA A 222 12.58 -3.03 14.16
C ALA A 222 13.01 -4.50 14.05
N SER A 223 14.24 -4.80 14.46
CA SER A 223 14.70 -6.18 14.60
C SER A 223 14.03 -6.87 15.79
N GLU A 224 13.75 -8.16 15.64
CA GLU A 224 13.19 -9.02 16.68
C GLU A 224 13.97 -10.32 16.79
N ILE A 225 14.20 -10.78 18.03
CA ILE A 225 14.77 -12.10 18.33
C ILE A 225 13.68 -12.92 19.00
N GLY A 226 13.37 -14.08 18.42
CA GLY A 226 12.35 -15.01 18.90
C GLY A 226 12.80 -16.46 18.75
N ASP A 227 11.91 -17.38 19.11
CA ASP A 227 12.22 -18.82 19.07
C ASP A 227 12.42 -19.33 17.63
N ALA A 228 11.71 -18.74 16.65
CA ALA A 228 11.83 -19.06 15.23
C ALA A 228 13.15 -18.59 14.60
N GLY A 229 13.80 -17.56 15.17
CA GLY A 229 15.02 -16.99 14.63
C GLY A 229 15.20 -15.51 14.94
N THR A 230 15.79 -14.78 14.01
CA THR A 230 16.00 -13.34 14.12
C THR A 230 15.43 -12.65 12.90
N TYR A 231 14.41 -11.82 13.10
CA TYR A 231 13.97 -10.87 12.10
C TYR A 231 14.93 -9.67 12.10
N PRO A 232 15.58 -9.35 10.97
CA PRO A 232 16.59 -8.30 10.93
C PRO A 232 16.01 -6.88 11.00
N GLY A 233 14.70 -6.70 10.78
CA GLY A 233 14.12 -5.38 10.57
C GLY A 233 14.46 -4.80 9.18
N ALA A 234 14.18 -3.51 9.00
CA ALA A 234 14.59 -2.79 7.80
C ALA A 234 16.11 -2.55 7.82
N SER A 235 16.79 -2.80 6.70
CA SER A 235 18.24 -2.56 6.55
C SER A 235 18.59 -1.09 6.27
N PHE A 236 17.60 -0.21 6.37
CA PHE A 236 17.66 1.22 6.08
C PHE A 236 16.82 2.01 7.09
N PRO A 237 17.10 3.30 7.30
CA PRO A 237 16.25 4.18 8.10
C PRO A 237 15.02 4.65 7.30
N TYR A 238 13.93 4.91 8.04
CA TYR A 238 12.80 5.70 7.54
C TYR A 238 13.00 7.17 7.93
N LEU A 239 12.76 8.07 7.00
CA LEU A 239 13.07 9.49 7.11
C LEU A 239 11.82 10.35 7.00
N SER A 240 11.66 11.32 7.90
CA SER A 240 10.72 12.42 7.73
C SER A 240 11.09 13.61 8.60
N SER A 241 11.37 14.75 7.97
CA SER A 241 11.87 15.96 8.63
C SER A 241 10.77 16.81 9.26
N ASN A 242 9.52 16.61 8.83
CA ASN A 242 8.35 17.33 9.29
C ASN A 242 7.41 16.47 10.17
N LEU A 243 7.86 15.28 10.56
CA LEU A 243 7.22 14.45 11.57
C LEU A 243 8.05 14.40 12.86
N ASN A 244 7.38 14.40 14.01
CA ASN A 244 7.97 14.22 15.33
C ASN A 244 7.47 12.91 15.94
N PHE A 245 8.31 11.89 15.90
CA PHE A 245 7.99 10.55 16.40
C PHE A 245 8.14 10.40 17.92
N ALA A 246 8.84 11.32 18.59
CA ALA A 246 9.15 11.21 20.02
C ALA A 246 7.93 11.13 20.97
N PRO A 247 6.76 11.74 20.67
CA PRO A 247 5.58 11.60 21.53
C PRO A 247 4.87 10.24 21.40
N ASP A 248 5.15 9.44 20.36
CA ASP A 248 4.50 8.15 20.16
C ASP A 248 5.24 7.02 20.89
N GLU A 249 4.55 6.31 21.78
CA GLU A 249 5.16 5.29 22.65
C GLU A 249 5.77 4.11 21.90
N ASN A 250 5.25 3.79 20.71
CA ASN A 250 5.74 2.67 19.91
C ASN A 250 6.98 3.05 19.11
N LEU A 251 7.12 4.33 18.75
CA LEU A 251 8.16 4.81 17.83
C LEU A 251 9.29 5.57 18.54
N ALA A 252 9.06 6.11 19.74
CA ALA A 252 10.04 6.91 20.47
C ALA A 252 11.38 6.19 20.67
N GLY A 253 11.35 4.86 20.85
CA GLY A 253 12.56 4.03 21.00
C GLY A 253 13.36 3.80 19.70
N LEU A 254 12.77 4.13 18.54
CA LEU A 254 13.39 3.97 17.22
C LEU A 254 13.99 5.28 16.70
N VAL A 255 13.77 6.41 17.39
CA VAL A 255 14.31 7.72 16.99
C VAL A 255 15.80 7.78 17.26
N VAL A 256 16.58 8.13 16.24
CA VAL A 256 18.04 8.32 16.32
C VAL A 256 18.43 9.75 15.96
N ALA A 257 19.70 10.10 16.13
CA ALA A 257 20.21 11.39 15.69
C ALA A 257 20.24 11.50 14.16
N ASP A 258 19.98 12.71 13.67
CA ASP A 258 19.96 13.05 12.25
C ASP A 258 21.37 13.03 11.62
N GLY A 259 21.43 12.98 10.29
CA GLY A 259 22.68 13.10 9.53
C GLY A 259 23.70 11.98 9.76
N GLN A 260 23.28 10.83 10.32
CA GLN A 260 24.11 9.65 10.48
C GLN A 260 24.21 8.85 9.18
N GLU A 261 25.29 8.08 9.00
CA GLU A 261 25.40 7.16 7.85
C GLU A 261 24.27 6.12 7.91
N ALA A 262 23.45 6.04 6.86
CA ALA A 262 22.20 5.29 6.85
C ALA A 262 22.38 3.81 7.24
N MET A 263 23.47 3.19 6.80
CA MET A 263 23.80 1.80 7.13
C MET A 263 24.05 1.55 8.63
N LEU A 264 24.37 2.58 9.41
CA LEU A 264 24.60 2.48 10.86
C LEU A 264 23.32 2.67 11.68
N VAL A 265 22.24 3.13 11.03
CA VAL A 265 20.95 3.46 11.64
C VAL A 265 19.81 2.71 10.94
N ALA A 266 20.09 1.50 10.45
CA ALA A 266 19.08 0.60 9.92
C ALA A 266 17.94 0.35 10.94
N GLY A 267 16.69 0.28 10.47
CA GLY A 267 15.53 -0.02 11.33
C GLY A 267 15.16 1.10 12.30
N SER A 268 15.54 2.34 11.99
CA SER A 268 15.35 3.51 12.84
C SER A 268 14.62 4.66 12.12
N LEU A 269 14.30 5.71 12.88
CA LEU A 269 13.59 6.91 12.44
C LEU A 269 14.47 8.14 12.63
N ALA A 270 14.57 8.99 11.60
CA ALA A 270 15.30 10.25 11.65
C ALA A 270 14.67 11.29 10.71
N ARG A 271 15.11 12.54 10.77
CA ARG A 271 14.77 13.57 9.77
C ARG A 271 15.62 13.43 8.51
N SER A 272 16.87 13.02 8.69
CA SER A 272 17.84 12.88 7.61
C SER A 272 18.90 11.81 7.90
N ALA A 273 19.54 11.33 6.85
CA ALA A 273 20.68 10.41 6.90
C ALA A 273 21.73 10.79 5.84
N VAL A 274 22.87 10.11 5.86
CA VAL A 274 23.94 10.26 4.88
C VAL A 274 24.22 8.92 4.22
N VAL A 275 24.47 8.93 2.92
CA VAL A 275 24.90 7.75 2.17
C VAL A 275 26.19 8.09 1.43
N THR A 276 27.21 7.26 1.59
CA THR A 276 28.48 7.41 0.87
C THR A 276 28.49 6.57 -0.42
N VAL A 277 28.60 7.24 -1.58
CA VAL A 277 28.63 6.63 -2.92
C VAL A 277 29.91 7.04 -3.64
N ALA A 278 30.72 6.07 -4.10
CA ALA A 278 32.07 6.29 -4.65
C ALA A 278 32.93 7.29 -3.85
N GLY A 279 32.83 7.26 -2.51
CA GLY A 279 33.56 8.16 -1.61
C GLY A 279 33.01 9.58 -1.49
N GLN A 280 31.89 9.90 -2.16
CA GLN A 280 31.14 11.14 -1.99
C GLN A 280 30.03 10.94 -0.95
N ARG A 281 29.89 11.86 0.00
CA ARG A 281 28.79 11.87 0.96
C ARG A 281 27.59 12.59 0.35
N ILE A 282 26.43 11.92 0.34
CA ILE A 282 25.16 12.45 -0.15
C ILE A 282 24.21 12.50 1.04
N GLY A 283 23.63 13.67 1.30
CA GLY A 283 22.62 13.87 2.33
C GLY A 283 21.24 13.44 1.81
N ILE A 284 20.50 12.68 2.62
CA ILE A 284 19.14 12.24 2.32
C ILE A 284 18.21 12.84 3.36
N VAL A 285 17.24 13.63 2.93
CA VAL A 285 16.23 14.24 3.80
C VAL A 285 14.88 13.62 3.48
N GLY A 286 14.08 13.27 4.49
CA GLY A 286 12.72 12.79 4.28
C GLY A 286 11.68 13.89 4.49
N ALA A 287 10.51 13.77 3.87
CA ALA A 287 9.34 14.57 4.17
C ALA A 287 8.05 13.80 3.84
N THR A 288 7.00 14.00 4.63
CA THR A 288 5.71 13.30 4.50
C THR A 288 4.59 14.33 4.44
N THR A 289 3.49 14.03 3.73
CA THR A 289 2.35 14.95 3.63
C THR A 289 1.87 15.47 5.00
N PRO A 290 1.66 16.79 5.18
CA PRO A 290 1.08 17.34 6.39
C PRO A 290 -0.37 16.89 6.65
N THR A 291 -1.05 16.29 5.66
CA THR A 291 -2.42 15.76 5.80
C THR A 291 -2.45 14.33 6.38
N LEU A 292 -1.31 13.76 6.76
CA LEU A 292 -1.15 12.36 7.19
C LEU A 292 -2.22 11.86 8.18
N ALA A 293 -2.53 12.63 9.23
CA ALA A 293 -3.51 12.24 10.25
C ALA A 293 -4.94 12.07 9.72
N SER A 294 -5.23 12.60 8.54
CA SER A 294 -6.56 12.50 7.91
C SER A 294 -6.73 11.28 7.02
N ILE A 295 -5.61 10.63 6.64
CA ILE A 295 -5.59 9.53 5.66
C ILE A 295 -5.04 8.20 6.24
N THR A 296 -4.40 8.22 7.42
CA THR A 296 -3.90 6.99 8.07
C THR A 296 -3.94 7.06 9.60
N ALA A 297 -3.62 5.95 10.27
CA ALA A 297 -3.61 5.83 11.73
C ALA A 297 -2.29 6.34 12.36
N ALA A 298 -2.04 7.64 12.21
CA ALA A 298 -0.79 8.32 12.59
C ALA A 298 -0.44 8.32 14.10
N GLY A 299 -1.31 7.83 14.98
CA GLY A 299 -1.03 7.72 16.41
C GLY A 299 -0.76 9.09 17.07
N ALA A 300 0.29 9.15 17.90
CA ALA A 300 0.69 10.39 18.58
C ALA A 300 1.85 11.11 17.88
N ILE A 301 2.14 10.77 16.61
CA ILE A 301 3.17 11.45 15.81
C ILE A 301 2.79 12.93 15.67
N GLY A 302 3.70 13.83 16.02
CA GLY A 302 3.53 15.25 15.74
C GLY A 302 3.72 15.52 14.26
N ILE A 303 2.77 16.21 13.62
CA ILE A 303 2.80 16.53 12.18
C ILE A 303 2.97 18.04 12.02
N LEU A 304 3.91 18.44 11.17
CA LEU A 304 4.19 19.84 10.85
C LEU A 304 4.18 20.07 9.33
N PRO A 305 3.85 21.28 8.87
CA PRO A 305 3.25 22.40 9.62
C PRO A 305 1.85 22.05 10.16
N GLY A 306 1.36 22.86 11.10
CA GLY A 306 0.01 22.68 11.64
C GLY A 306 -1.10 23.06 10.65
N ASP A 307 -0.79 23.93 9.68
CA ASP A 307 -1.63 24.24 8.53
C ASP A 307 -1.07 23.52 7.30
N SER A 308 -1.80 22.52 6.79
CA SER A 308 -1.33 21.69 5.67
C SER A 308 -1.14 22.45 4.36
N ASP A 309 -1.74 23.64 4.22
CA ASP A 309 -1.61 24.48 3.03
C ASP A 309 -0.43 25.45 3.10
N ASP A 310 0.26 25.58 4.24
CA ASP A 310 1.42 26.47 4.40
C ASP A 310 2.70 25.84 3.85
N LEU A 311 2.85 25.91 2.52
CA LEU A 311 4.02 25.39 1.80
C LEU A 311 5.32 26.14 2.13
N ASP A 312 5.24 27.38 2.60
CA ASP A 312 6.43 28.15 2.98
C ASP A 312 6.94 27.70 4.37
N GLU A 313 6.04 27.43 5.31
CA GLU A 313 6.38 26.80 6.60
C GLU A 313 6.92 25.38 6.40
N LEU A 314 6.25 24.56 5.57
CA LEU A 314 6.74 23.22 5.23
C LEU A 314 8.15 23.27 4.64
N ALA A 315 8.41 24.17 3.68
CA ALA A 315 9.74 24.35 3.11
C ALA A 315 10.75 24.79 4.18
N GLY A 316 10.39 25.67 5.11
CA GLY A 316 11.25 26.07 6.22
C GLY A 316 11.63 24.89 7.14
N ILE A 317 10.68 24.03 7.48
CA ILE A 317 10.92 22.83 8.31
C ILE A 317 11.87 21.84 7.62
N ILE A 318 11.67 21.61 6.33
CA ILE A 318 12.56 20.75 5.52
C ILE A 318 13.95 21.39 5.41
N GLN A 319 14.01 22.71 5.18
CA GLN A 319 15.25 23.47 5.03
C GLN A 319 16.17 23.34 6.25
N ASP A 320 15.63 23.28 7.47
CA ASP A 320 16.43 23.08 8.68
C ASP A 320 17.26 21.79 8.63
N ALA A 321 16.70 20.70 8.10
CA ALA A 321 17.43 19.43 7.95
C ALA A 321 18.47 19.49 6.82
N VAL A 322 18.17 20.22 5.74
CA VAL A 322 19.11 20.48 4.64
C VAL A 322 20.29 21.33 5.12
N ASP A 323 20.03 22.37 5.90
CA ASP A 323 21.03 23.28 6.46
C ASP A 323 21.94 22.57 7.45
N GLU A 324 21.41 21.62 8.24
CA GLU A 324 22.22 20.78 9.11
C GLU A 324 23.23 19.93 8.33
N LEU A 325 22.78 19.25 7.26
CA LEU A 325 23.65 18.43 6.42
C LEU A 325 24.70 19.28 5.70
N THR A 326 24.29 20.39 5.10
CA THR A 326 25.19 21.28 4.36
C THR A 326 26.19 21.97 5.29
N GLY A 327 25.80 22.28 6.52
CA GLY A 327 26.69 22.75 7.59
C GLY A 327 27.80 21.76 7.96
N GLN A 328 27.61 20.46 7.70
CA GLN A 328 28.64 19.42 7.85
C GLN A 328 29.57 19.27 6.63
N GLY A 329 29.43 20.15 5.62
CA GLY A 329 30.20 20.11 4.38
C GLY A 329 29.69 19.10 3.35
N ILE A 330 28.48 18.56 3.54
CA ILE A 330 27.80 17.76 2.51
C ILE A 330 27.26 18.73 1.47
N ASN A 331 27.57 18.48 0.20
CA ASN A 331 27.22 19.40 -0.89
C ASN A 331 26.35 18.74 -1.96
N LYS A 332 25.75 17.59 -1.66
CA LYS A 332 24.77 16.91 -2.51
C LYS A 332 23.63 16.47 -1.61
N VAL A 333 22.41 16.91 -1.87
CA VAL A 333 21.25 16.59 -1.04
C VAL A 333 20.09 16.11 -1.90
N ILE A 334 19.52 14.97 -1.51
CA ILE A 334 18.34 14.38 -2.10
C ILE A 334 17.19 14.45 -1.08
N LEU A 335 16.05 15.00 -1.49
CA LEU A 335 14.81 14.98 -0.73
C LEU A 335 13.95 13.80 -1.18
N LEU A 336 13.59 12.92 -0.26
CA LEU A 336 12.56 11.89 -0.43
C LEU A 336 11.26 12.46 0.12
N ALA A 337 10.32 12.82 -0.76
CA ALA A 337 9.08 13.49 -0.39
C ALA A 337 7.88 12.61 -0.75
N HIS A 338 7.03 12.34 0.23
CA HIS A 338 5.77 11.60 0.06
C HIS A 338 4.58 12.52 0.30
N MET A 339 4.28 13.41 -0.66
CA MET A 339 3.29 14.48 -0.45
C MET A 339 1.89 14.14 -0.94
N GLN A 340 1.68 12.94 -1.49
CA GLN A 340 0.42 12.52 -2.13
C GLN A 340 0.07 13.31 -3.40
N ARG A 341 0.76 14.41 -3.70
CA ARG A 341 0.43 15.34 -4.77
C ARG A 341 1.68 16.00 -5.36
N LEU A 342 1.99 15.67 -6.62
CA LEU A 342 3.19 16.16 -7.32
C LEU A 342 3.34 17.70 -7.28
N ASP A 343 2.25 18.46 -7.30
CA ASP A 343 2.31 19.93 -7.29
C ASP A 343 2.91 20.51 -5.99
N ILE A 344 2.85 19.76 -4.88
CA ILE A 344 3.54 20.12 -3.64
C ILE A 344 5.05 19.95 -3.80
N GLU A 345 5.54 18.82 -4.32
CA GLU A 345 6.97 18.64 -4.58
C GLU A 345 7.52 19.64 -5.60
N GLN A 346 6.75 19.98 -6.64
CA GLN A 346 7.09 21.05 -7.59
C GLN A 346 7.22 22.40 -6.89
N ALA A 347 6.31 22.71 -5.98
CA ALA A 347 6.35 23.94 -5.17
C ALA A 347 7.54 23.97 -4.21
N LEU A 348 7.93 22.83 -3.64
CA LEU A 348 9.12 22.69 -2.79
C LEU A 348 10.41 22.89 -3.58
N ALA A 349 10.49 22.40 -4.82
CA ALA A 349 11.65 22.54 -5.69
C ALA A 349 12.10 24.00 -5.87
N THR A 350 11.15 24.94 -5.88
CA THR A 350 11.44 26.38 -6.04
C THR A 350 11.66 27.13 -4.73
N ARG A 351 11.41 26.49 -3.58
CA ARG A 351 11.45 27.11 -2.24
C ARG A 351 12.69 26.74 -1.46
N LEU A 352 13.18 25.52 -1.63
CA LEU A 352 14.33 24.99 -0.91
C LEU A 352 15.63 25.52 -1.52
N LYS A 353 16.70 25.49 -0.73
CA LYS A 353 18.09 25.79 -1.11
C LYS A 353 18.98 24.61 -0.75
N GLY A 354 19.93 24.30 -1.62
CA GLY A 354 20.89 23.22 -1.38
C GLY A 354 20.33 21.80 -1.57
N VAL A 355 19.08 21.66 -2.02
CA VAL A 355 18.52 20.39 -2.51
C VAL A 355 18.79 20.28 -4.00
N ASP A 356 19.31 19.13 -4.44
CA ASP A 356 19.68 18.89 -5.84
C ASP A 356 18.67 18.02 -6.57
N ILE A 357 18.10 17.03 -5.87
CA ILE A 357 17.15 16.07 -6.42
C ILE A 357 15.99 15.91 -5.44
N ILE A 358 14.76 15.92 -5.95
CA ILE A 358 13.54 15.55 -5.24
C ILE A 358 13.00 14.27 -5.85
N VAL A 359 12.84 13.23 -5.03
CA VAL A 359 12.14 12.00 -5.38
C VAL A 359 10.75 12.10 -4.75
N ALA A 360 9.73 12.33 -5.58
CA ALA A 360 8.35 12.44 -5.15
C ALA A 360 7.72 11.05 -4.90
N GLY A 361 6.54 11.01 -4.28
CA GLY A 361 5.81 9.78 -3.97
C GLY A 361 4.39 10.07 -3.49
N GLY A 362 3.53 9.04 -3.48
CA GLY A 362 2.14 9.12 -3.01
C GLY A 362 1.13 9.58 -4.06
N SER A 363 1.59 10.22 -5.14
CA SER A 363 0.72 10.68 -6.22
C SER A 363 0.53 9.63 -7.34
N ASN A 364 1.38 8.60 -7.36
CA ASN A 364 1.56 7.64 -8.47
C ASN A 364 1.80 8.31 -9.84
N THR A 365 2.18 9.60 -9.86
CA THR A 365 2.36 10.33 -11.11
C THR A 365 3.52 9.74 -11.91
N LEU A 366 3.20 9.19 -13.09
CA LEU A 366 4.19 8.67 -14.01
C LEU A 366 4.86 9.80 -14.79
N LEU A 367 6.11 10.11 -14.43
CA LEU A 367 6.99 10.95 -15.24
C LEU A 367 7.77 10.07 -16.21
N ALA A 368 7.66 10.35 -17.51
CA ALA A 368 8.39 9.63 -18.54
C ALA A 368 8.48 10.46 -19.83
N ASP A 369 9.51 10.24 -20.65
CA ASP A 369 9.68 10.94 -21.92
C ASP A 369 9.47 10.05 -23.16
N ALA A 370 9.70 10.60 -24.35
CA ALA A 370 9.46 9.89 -25.61
C ALA A 370 10.42 8.71 -25.87
N THR A 371 11.51 8.59 -25.10
CA THR A 371 12.46 7.49 -25.17
C THR A 371 12.13 6.35 -24.20
N ASP A 372 11.24 6.63 -23.23
CA ASP A 372 10.75 5.64 -22.29
C ASP A 372 9.69 4.74 -22.90
N ARG A 373 9.75 3.46 -22.51
CA ARG A 373 8.72 2.50 -22.87
C ARG A 373 7.80 2.27 -21.67
N LEU A 374 6.53 2.58 -21.88
CA LEU A 374 5.50 2.43 -20.86
C LEU A 374 4.80 1.06 -20.94
N TRP A 375 4.17 0.67 -19.84
CA TRP A 375 3.19 -0.41 -19.83
C TRP A 375 2.03 -0.10 -20.78
N HIS A 376 1.42 -1.14 -21.32
CA HIS A 376 0.29 -0.96 -22.23
C HIS A 376 -0.90 -0.30 -21.50
N GLY A 377 -1.30 0.88 -21.96
CA GLY A 377 -2.43 1.63 -21.42
C GLY A 377 -2.01 2.76 -20.47
N ASP A 378 -0.77 2.75 -20.00
CA ASP A 378 -0.23 3.83 -19.18
C ASP A 378 0.08 5.06 -20.04
N VAL A 379 -0.07 6.23 -19.43
CA VAL A 379 0.21 7.53 -20.05
C VAL A 379 1.06 8.33 -19.07
N ALA A 380 2.19 8.85 -19.55
CA ALA A 380 3.00 9.77 -18.77
C ALA A 380 2.26 11.10 -18.59
N GLU A 381 2.27 11.65 -17.38
CA GLU A 381 1.66 12.94 -17.09
C GLU A 381 2.58 14.11 -17.46
N ASP A 382 3.89 13.93 -17.33
CA ASP A 382 4.91 14.90 -17.71
C ASP A 382 6.26 14.21 -18.00
N THR A 383 7.29 14.98 -18.39
CA THR A 383 8.61 14.48 -18.76
C THR A 383 9.45 14.04 -17.55
N TYR A 384 10.36 13.10 -17.79
CA TYR A 384 11.35 12.66 -16.80
C TYR A 384 12.77 13.14 -17.16
N PRO A 385 13.55 13.70 -16.21
CA PRO A 385 13.09 14.36 -14.98
C PRO A 385 12.46 15.72 -15.30
N LEU A 386 11.74 16.30 -14.34
CA LEU A 386 11.38 17.71 -14.36
C LEU A 386 12.55 18.56 -13.85
N LEU A 387 12.78 19.72 -14.47
CA LEU A 387 13.85 20.66 -14.11
C LEU A 387 13.26 21.95 -13.53
N TYR A 388 13.67 22.26 -12.31
CA TYR A 388 13.33 23.48 -11.57
C TYR A 388 14.59 24.27 -11.21
N HIS A 389 14.38 25.49 -10.70
CA HIS A 389 15.42 26.30 -10.09
C HIS A 389 15.02 26.57 -8.63
N SER A 390 15.97 26.33 -7.73
CA SER A 390 15.84 26.54 -6.29
C SER A 390 15.63 28.01 -5.93
N ALA A 391 15.40 28.30 -4.64
CA ALA A 391 15.30 29.68 -4.16
C ALA A 391 16.63 30.47 -4.25
N ASP A 392 17.74 29.82 -4.58
CA ASP A 392 19.05 30.41 -4.87
C ASP A 392 19.50 30.21 -6.34
N ASP A 393 18.56 29.91 -7.23
CA ASP A 393 18.75 29.76 -8.69
C ASP A 393 19.68 28.59 -9.08
N ALA A 394 19.81 27.58 -8.21
CA ALA A 394 20.49 26.33 -8.51
C ALA A 394 19.52 25.33 -9.18
N PRO A 395 20.00 24.49 -10.12
CA PRO A 395 19.16 23.49 -10.76
C PRO A 395 18.69 22.42 -9.75
N VAL A 396 17.41 22.06 -9.80
CA VAL A 396 16.79 21.00 -9.00
C VAL A 396 16.07 20.03 -9.92
N LEU A 397 16.38 18.74 -9.82
CA LEU A 397 15.72 17.69 -10.58
C LEU A 397 14.59 17.09 -9.75
N LEU A 398 13.40 16.97 -10.32
CA LEU A 398 12.27 16.28 -9.70
C LEU A 398 11.95 15.02 -10.49
N VAL A 399 11.87 13.88 -9.80
CA VAL A 399 11.59 12.58 -10.38
C VAL A 399 10.46 11.89 -9.62
N ASN A 400 9.69 11.08 -10.34
CA ASN A 400 8.66 10.20 -9.79
C ASN A 400 8.41 9.07 -10.79
N THR A 401 7.87 7.95 -10.31
CA THR A 401 7.33 6.89 -11.15
C THR A 401 5.97 6.44 -10.61
N ASP A 402 5.20 5.75 -11.44
CA ASP A 402 4.04 4.98 -10.96
C ASP A 402 4.50 3.82 -10.06
N GLY A 403 3.59 3.32 -9.22
CA GLY A 403 3.85 2.37 -8.15
C GLY A 403 3.95 0.90 -8.57
N ASP A 404 3.66 -0.01 -7.64
CA ASP A 404 3.45 -1.45 -7.85
C ASP A 404 4.64 -2.21 -8.44
N TYR A 405 5.85 -1.70 -8.25
CA TYR A 405 7.04 -2.19 -8.95
C TYR A 405 6.85 -2.21 -10.50
N LYS A 406 5.87 -1.47 -11.05
CA LYS A 406 5.62 -1.40 -12.50
C LYS A 406 6.77 -0.69 -13.22
N TYR A 407 7.37 0.29 -12.56
CA TYR A 407 8.49 1.06 -13.09
C TYR A 407 9.61 1.14 -12.07
N LEU A 408 10.84 1.02 -12.55
CA LEU A 408 12.03 1.43 -11.81
C LEU A 408 12.48 2.79 -12.35
N GLY A 409 12.44 3.83 -11.53
CA GLY A 409 12.99 5.12 -11.88
C GLY A 409 14.51 5.06 -11.91
N ARG A 410 15.13 5.54 -12.99
CA ARG A 410 16.59 5.63 -13.11
C ARG A 410 16.99 7.03 -13.52
N LEU A 411 17.85 7.67 -12.75
CA LEU A 411 18.43 8.98 -13.08
C LEU A 411 19.96 8.85 -13.06
N VAL A 412 20.59 9.02 -14.21
CA VAL A 412 22.05 9.09 -14.33
C VAL A 412 22.43 10.56 -14.57
N VAL A 413 23.05 11.19 -13.58
CA VAL A 413 23.35 12.63 -13.58
C VAL A 413 24.77 12.90 -13.08
N GLN A 414 25.42 13.92 -13.63
CA GLN A 414 26.72 14.39 -13.19
C GLN A 414 26.60 15.60 -12.26
N PHE A 415 27.51 15.67 -11.31
CA PHE A 415 27.69 16.79 -10.39
C PHE A 415 29.02 17.50 -10.67
N ASP A 416 29.00 18.81 -10.58
CA ASP A 416 30.20 19.64 -10.66
C ASP A 416 31.06 19.54 -9.38
N GLY A 417 32.22 20.19 -9.37
CA GLY A 417 33.12 20.21 -8.20
C GLY A 417 32.56 20.94 -6.97
N ALA A 418 31.53 21.77 -7.14
CA ALA A 418 30.82 22.41 -6.04
C ALA A 418 29.69 21.54 -5.48
N GLY A 419 29.32 20.46 -6.17
CA GLY A 419 28.24 19.55 -5.80
C GLY A 419 26.89 19.92 -6.41
N ARG A 420 26.85 20.77 -7.45
CA ARG A 420 25.61 21.07 -8.19
C ARG A 420 25.39 20.09 -9.32
N VAL A 421 24.13 19.73 -9.57
CA VAL A 421 23.77 18.94 -10.75
C VAL A 421 24.08 19.68 -12.05
N ILE A 422 24.48 18.94 -13.07
CA ILE A 422 24.69 19.41 -14.45
C ILE A 422 23.53 18.84 -15.28
N PRO A 423 22.42 19.57 -15.50
CA PRO A 423 21.23 19.03 -16.16
C PRO A 423 21.52 18.52 -17.58
N GLU A 424 22.43 19.15 -18.31
CA GLU A 424 22.81 18.77 -19.67
C GLU A 424 23.57 17.44 -19.75
N SER A 425 23.99 16.88 -18.60
CA SER A 425 24.64 15.58 -18.53
C SER A 425 23.67 14.40 -18.60
N ILE A 426 22.36 14.65 -18.46
CA ILE A 426 21.33 13.62 -18.41
C ILE A 426 21.09 13.10 -19.83
N ASP A 427 21.39 11.82 -20.04
CA ASP A 427 21.05 11.12 -21.27
C ASP A 427 19.65 10.50 -21.13
N PRO A 428 18.65 10.92 -21.93
CA PRO A 428 17.30 10.38 -21.86
C PRO A 428 17.25 8.88 -22.22
N TYR A 429 18.22 8.35 -22.96
CA TYR A 429 18.28 6.90 -23.22
C TYR A 429 18.83 6.09 -22.03
N LEU A 430 19.44 6.75 -21.05
CA LEU A 430 19.94 6.13 -19.80
C LEU A 430 19.09 6.47 -18.57
N SER A 431 18.31 7.55 -18.62
CA SER A 431 17.54 8.07 -17.50
C SER A 431 16.07 8.18 -17.88
N GLY A 432 15.18 7.62 -17.06
CA GLY A 432 13.77 7.51 -17.39
C GLY A 432 13.02 6.57 -16.45
N ALA A 433 11.74 6.35 -16.77
CA ALA A 433 10.90 5.34 -16.12
C ALA A 433 10.99 4.00 -16.87
N TYR A 434 11.63 3.01 -16.26
CA TYR A 434 11.82 1.70 -16.91
C TYR A 434 10.73 0.70 -16.51
N ALA A 435 9.87 0.36 -17.46
CA ALA A 435 8.76 -0.60 -17.27
C ALA A 435 9.23 -2.05 -17.04
N THR A 436 8.67 -2.71 -16.02
CA THR A 436 9.00 -4.09 -15.61
C THR A 436 8.18 -5.18 -16.33
N ALA A 437 7.38 -4.82 -17.34
CA ALA A 437 6.49 -5.75 -18.06
C ALA A 437 7.23 -6.86 -18.83
N PRO A 438 6.76 -8.14 -18.79
CA PRO A 438 7.41 -9.28 -19.46
C PRO A 438 7.51 -9.18 -20.99
N GLN A 439 6.59 -8.46 -21.65
CA GLN A 439 6.49 -8.39 -23.12
C GLN A 439 7.07 -7.07 -23.68
N GLY A 440 8.01 -6.51 -22.91
CA GLY A 440 8.47 -5.13 -22.92
C GLY A 440 9.75 -4.78 -23.69
N GLY A 441 10.40 -5.67 -24.44
CA GLY A 441 11.45 -5.32 -25.43
C GLY A 441 12.74 -4.61 -24.98
N GLN A 442 12.87 -4.13 -23.74
CA GLN A 442 14.16 -3.92 -23.10
C GLN A 442 14.56 -5.29 -22.56
N ALA A 443 15.62 -5.89 -23.09
CA ALA A 443 16.20 -7.05 -22.43
C ALA A 443 16.57 -6.60 -21.00
N PHE A 444 15.99 -7.22 -19.98
CA PHE A 444 16.34 -6.94 -18.60
C PHE A 444 17.87 -7.07 -18.47
N ALA A 445 18.52 -6.04 -17.92
CA ALA A 445 19.97 -6.00 -17.85
C ALA A 445 20.55 -6.99 -16.82
N GLY A 446 19.72 -7.63 -15.99
CA GLY A 446 20.13 -8.54 -14.92
C GLY A 446 19.21 -9.76 -14.75
N GLN A 447 19.37 -10.46 -13.64
CA GLN A 447 18.55 -11.62 -13.26
C GLN A 447 17.78 -11.32 -11.98
N PRO A 448 16.58 -11.89 -11.78
CA PRO A 448 15.85 -11.71 -10.52
C PRO A 448 16.74 -12.04 -9.32
N ILE A 449 16.72 -11.17 -8.31
CA ILE A 449 17.54 -11.36 -7.11
C ILE A 449 17.03 -12.61 -6.39
N PRO A 450 17.87 -13.63 -6.11
CA PRO A 450 17.40 -14.92 -5.60
C PRO A 450 16.59 -14.83 -4.30
N GLU A 451 16.96 -13.94 -3.40
CA GLU A 451 16.23 -13.66 -2.15
C GLU A 451 14.81 -13.12 -2.43
N VAL A 452 14.68 -12.21 -3.40
CA VAL A 452 13.38 -11.66 -3.82
C VAL A 452 12.50 -12.77 -4.37
N SER A 453 13.00 -13.58 -5.30
CA SER A 453 12.25 -14.71 -5.87
C SER A 453 11.80 -15.72 -4.81
N ARG A 454 12.65 -16.02 -3.82
CA ARG A 454 12.30 -16.96 -2.73
C ARG A 454 11.17 -16.44 -1.85
N VAL A 455 11.23 -15.17 -1.45
CA VAL A 455 10.15 -14.54 -0.66
C VAL A 455 8.89 -14.46 -1.51
N ALA A 456 8.98 -14.03 -2.76
CA ALA A 456 7.82 -13.88 -3.64
C ALA A 456 7.10 -15.23 -3.86
N GLU A 457 7.84 -16.30 -4.11
CA GLU A 457 7.27 -17.64 -4.26
C GLU A 457 6.58 -18.13 -2.97
N SER A 458 7.18 -17.90 -1.81
CA SER A 458 6.56 -18.26 -0.53
C SER A 458 5.25 -17.52 -0.30
N LEU A 459 5.23 -16.20 -0.53
CA LEU A 459 4.02 -15.39 -0.40
C LEU A 459 2.93 -15.84 -1.39
N ARG A 460 3.28 -16.12 -2.66
CA ARG A 460 2.35 -16.68 -3.65
C ARG A 460 1.75 -18.01 -3.19
N GLY A 461 2.57 -18.88 -2.58
CA GLY A 461 2.12 -20.14 -2.01
C GLY A 461 1.01 -19.95 -0.98
N VAL A 462 1.21 -19.06 -0.01
CA VAL A 462 0.19 -18.75 1.02
C VAL A 462 -1.05 -18.10 0.39
N LEU A 463 -0.87 -17.13 -0.50
CA LEU A 463 -1.94 -16.44 -1.22
C LEU A 463 -2.83 -17.42 -2.00
N SER A 464 -2.22 -18.35 -2.74
CA SER A 464 -2.95 -19.34 -3.53
C SER A 464 -3.87 -20.23 -2.68
N ILE A 465 -3.50 -20.49 -1.43
CA ILE A 465 -4.26 -21.35 -0.52
C ILE A 465 -5.37 -20.56 0.17
N ARG A 466 -5.04 -19.39 0.75
CA ARG A 466 -5.96 -18.68 1.65
C ARG A 466 -6.75 -17.58 0.96
N ASP A 467 -6.15 -16.85 0.02
CA ASP A 467 -6.92 -15.82 -0.72
C ASP A 467 -7.80 -16.47 -1.80
N GLY A 468 -7.39 -17.62 -2.34
CA GLY A 468 -8.19 -18.44 -3.25
C GLY A 468 -9.33 -19.23 -2.56
N ASN A 469 -9.31 -19.33 -1.23
CA ASN A 469 -10.37 -19.99 -0.46
C ASN A 469 -11.51 -18.99 -0.20
N ILE A 470 -12.50 -18.97 -1.11
CA ILE A 470 -13.65 -18.05 -1.04
C ILE A 470 -14.74 -18.61 -0.14
N ILE A 471 -15.12 -17.82 0.86
CA ILE A 471 -16.06 -18.22 1.92
C ILE A 471 -17.45 -17.65 1.67
N GLY A 472 -17.53 -16.38 1.29
CA GLY A 472 -18.80 -15.69 0.99
C GLY A 472 -18.59 -14.46 0.14
N ARG A 473 -19.61 -13.60 0.03
CA ARG A 473 -19.56 -12.41 -0.82
C ARG A 473 -20.20 -11.19 -0.18
N THR A 474 -19.71 -10.01 -0.56
CA THR A 474 -20.29 -8.71 -0.21
C THR A 474 -20.26 -7.76 -1.42
N GLU A 475 -21.35 -7.02 -1.61
CA GLU A 475 -21.45 -5.91 -2.58
C GLU A 475 -20.93 -4.59 -2.03
N VAL A 476 -20.70 -4.52 -0.71
CA VAL A 476 -20.35 -3.30 0.02
C VAL A 476 -19.07 -3.46 0.82
N TYR A 477 -18.43 -2.34 1.14
CA TYR A 477 -17.36 -2.30 2.14
C TYR A 477 -17.92 -2.65 3.52
N LEU A 478 -17.24 -3.52 4.26
CA LEU A 478 -17.60 -3.90 5.61
C LEU A 478 -16.68 -3.15 6.59
N ASP A 479 -17.23 -2.15 7.27
CA ASP A 479 -16.48 -1.17 8.04
C ASP A 479 -15.99 -1.72 9.38
N GLY A 480 -14.72 -2.14 9.38
CA GLY A 480 -13.94 -2.50 10.56
C GLY A 480 -12.92 -1.44 10.98
N ARG A 481 -12.98 -0.22 10.41
CA ARG A 481 -11.99 0.83 10.71
C ARG A 481 -12.04 1.13 12.20
N ARG A 482 -10.86 1.19 12.82
CA ARG A 482 -10.72 1.41 14.27
C ARG A 482 -11.46 2.66 14.75
N GLY A 483 -11.48 3.72 13.92
CA GLY A 483 -12.20 4.97 14.18
C GLY A 483 -13.73 4.83 14.25
N ALA A 484 -14.30 3.88 13.53
CA ALA A 484 -15.74 3.63 13.48
C ALA A 484 -16.15 2.52 14.47
N VAL A 485 -15.55 1.33 14.37
CA VAL A 485 -16.00 0.14 15.11
C VAL A 485 -15.95 0.30 16.64
N ARG A 486 -15.10 1.21 17.14
CA ARG A 486 -14.95 1.51 18.59
C ARG A 486 -15.86 2.63 19.09
N THR A 487 -16.61 3.26 18.20
CA THR A 487 -17.27 4.54 18.49
C THR A 487 -18.73 4.61 18.06
N GLN A 488 -19.13 3.74 17.14
CA GLN A 488 -20.47 3.68 16.56
C GLN A 488 -20.83 2.25 16.14
N GLU A 489 -22.10 2.05 15.78
CA GLU A 489 -22.52 0.86 15.04
C GLU A 489 -21.75 0.78 13.72
N THR A 490 -21.36 -0.43 13.31
CA THR A 490 -20.88 -0.67 11.94
C THR A 490 -21.54 -1.89 11.31
N ASN A 491 -21.64 -1.91 9.99
CA ASN A 491 -22.21 -3.02 9.23
C ASN A 491 -21.42 -4.32 9.42
N LEU A 492 -20.08 -4.27 9.50
CA LEU A 492 -19.24 -5.42 9.84
C LEU A 492 -19.47 -5.89 11.28
N GLY A 493 -19.56 -4.95 12.22
CA GLY A 493 -19.84 -5.25 13.62
C GLY A 493 -21.17 -5.97 13.79
N ASN A 494 -22.21 -5.49 13.11
CA ASN A 494 -23.53 -6.12 13.05
C ASN A 494 -23.46 -7.54 12.45
N LEU A 495 -22.79 -7.69 11.30
CA LEU A 495 -22.63 -8.97 10.62
C LEU A 495 -21.93 -10.02 11.51
N ILE A 496 -20.85 -9.63 12.19
CA ILE A 496 -20.12 -10.51 13.12
C ILE A 496 -20.99 -10.87 14.33
N ALA A 497 -21.71 -9.91 14.90
CA ALA A 497 -22.58 -10.18 16.04
C ALA A 497 -23.73 -11.11 15.64
N ASP A 498 -24.30 -10.95 14.45
CA ASP A 498 -25.33 -11.85 13.91
C ASP A 498 -24.77 -13.26 13.67
N ALA A 499 -23.54 -13.36 13.15
CA ALA A 499 -22.85 -14.64 12.97
C ALA A 499 -22.65 -15.38 14.30
N ILE A 500 -22.15 -14.69 15.34
CA ILE A 500 -22.00 -15.23 16.69
C ILE A 500 -23.35 -15.72 17.25
N LEU A 501 -24.41 -14.93 17.08
CA LEU A 501 -25.76 -15.30 17.52
C LEU A 501 -26.28 -16.54 16.79
N TRP A 502 -26.11 -16.59 15.48
CA TRP A 502 -26.54 -17.71 14.65
C TRP A 502 -25.81 -19.00 15.01
N THR A 503 -24.47 -18.98 15.15
CA THR A 503 -23.68 -20.13 15.57
C THR A 503 -24.10 -20.63 16.94
N ALA A 504 -24.34 -19.74 17.91
CA ALA A 504 -24.84 -20.12 19.21
C ALA A 504 -26.21 -20.81 19.15
N ARG A 505 -27.10 -20.38 18.25
CA ARG A 505 -28.43 -20.96 18.05
C ARG A 505 -28.43 -22.33 17.38
N LEU A 506 -27.36 -22.70 16.68
CA LEU A 506 -27.18 -24.08 16.18
C LEU A 506 -27.05 -25.08 17.33
N VAL A 507 -26.51 -24.63 18.47
CA VAL A 507 -26.35 -25.42 19.69
C VAL A 507 -27.54 -25.26 20.63
N ASP A 508 -27.98 -24.03 20.85
CA ASP A 508 -29.08 -23.68 21.75
C ASP A 508 -30.02 -22.66 21.10
N PRO A 509 -31.16 -23.10 20.55
CA PRO A 509 -32.08 -22.22 19.81
C PRO A 509 -32.73 -21.14 20.68
N ASP A 510 -32.64 -21.22 22.01
CA ASP A 510 -33.18 -20.22 22.93
C ASP A 510 -32.21 -19.04 23.16
N VAL A 511 -31.02 -19.03 22.56
CA VAL A 511 -30.10 -17.88 22.65
C VAL A 511 -30.72 -16.66 21.97
N GLN A 512 -30.77 -15.53 22.67
CA GLN A 512 -31.55 -14.36 22.24
C GLN A 512 -30.69 -13.26 21.64
N VAL A 513 -29.51 -13.01 22.23
CA VAL A 513 -28.70 -11.84 21.94
C VAL A 513 -27.23 -12.21 21.80
N SER A 514 -26.44 -11.38 21.12
CA SER A 514 -24.99 -11.52 21.05
C SER A 514 -24.26 -10.20 21.28
N LEU A 515 -23.03 -10.30 21.77
CA LEU A 515 -22.15 -9.15 22.00
C LEU A 515 -20.72 -9.47 21.56
N LYS A 516 -20.16 -8.58 20.75
CA LYS A 516 -18.76 -8.58 20.31
C LYS A 516 -18.11 -7.28 20.73
N ASN A 517 -16.94 -7.31 21.36
CA ASN A 517 -16.20 -6.09 21.63
C ASN A 517 -15.46 -5.61 20.36
N SER A 518 -15.53 -4.31 20.13
CA SER A 518 -14.82 -3.60 19.05
C SER A 518 -13.30 -3.80 19.04
N GLY A 519 -12.68 -4.04 20.20
CA GLY A 519 -11.23 -4.29 20.29
C GLY A 519 -10.76 -5.56 19.58
N GLY A 520 -11.65 -6.54 19.42
CA GLY A 520 -11.40 -7.79 18.72
C GLY A 520 -11.78 -7.78 17.24
N ILE A 521 -12.23 -6.67 16.68
CA ILE A 521 -12.37 -6.45 15.22
C ILE A 521 -11.15 -5.63 14.81
N ARG A 522 -10.27 -6.24 14.01
CA ARG A 522 -8.90 -5.77 13.79
C ARG A 522 -8.70 -5.15 12.42
N ASP A 523 -9.58 -5.44 11.49
CA ASP A 523 -9.54 -4.91 10.14
C ASP A 523 -10.94 -4.81 9.55
N ALA A 524 -11.06 -4.06 8.47
CA ALA A 524 -12.22 -4.07 7.61
C ALA A 524 -12.16 -5.22 6.60
N ILE A 525 -13.30 -5.54 5.98
CA ILE A 525 -13.35 -6.42 4.80
C ILE A 525 -13.73 -5.56 3.60
N GLY A 526 -12.75 -5.34 2.72
CA GLY A 526 -12.85 -4.42 1.59
C GLY A 526 -11.59 -3.56 1.46
N VAL A 527 -11.64 -2.59 0.56
CA VAL A 527 -10.51 -1.69 0.30
C VAL A 527 -10.91 -0.27 0.66
N VAL A 528 -10.08 0.35 1.49
CA VAL A 528 -10.06 1.81 1.64
C VAL A 528 -9.06 2.31 0.63
N ARG A 529 -9.53 3.03 -0.38
CA ARG A 529 -8.65 3.61 -1.40
C ARG A 529 -8.69 5.12 -1.26
N GLN A 530 -7.55 5.72 -0.96
CA GLN A 530 -7.32 7.11 -1.30
C GLN A 530 -6.89 7.13 -2.78
N PRO A 531 -7.65 7.76 -3.69
CA PRO A 531 -7.22 7.85 -5.07
C PRO A 531 -5.85 8.56 -5.15
N PRO A 532 -4.92 8.10 -6.00
CA PRO A 532 -3.63 8.76 -6.15
C PRO A 532 -3.81 10.24 -6.49
N GLY A 533 -2.99 11.12 -5.92
CA GLY A 533 -3.09 12.56 -6.15
C GLY A 533 -4.10 13.28 -5.26
N THR A 534 -4.74 12.60 -4.31
CA THR A 534 -5.79 13.19 -3.46
C THR A 534 -5.40 13.18 -1.99
N THR A 535 -5.83 14.20 -1.25
CA THR A 535 -5.52 14.37 0.18
C THR A 535 -6.76 14.66 1.01
N GLU A 536 -7.92 14.82 0.38
CA GLU A 536 -9.16 15.14 1.07
C GLU A 536 -9.79 13.85 1.63
N PRO A 537 -10.23 13.84 2.90
CA PRO A 537 -10.95 12.70 3.47
C PRO A 537 -12.24 12.33 2.73
N SER A 538 -12.82 13.28 1.99
CA SER A 538 -14.02 13.02 1.17
C SER A 538 -13.73 12.21 -0.09
N ASP A 539 -12.48 12.16 -0.53
CA ASP A 539 -12.06 11.42 -1.72
C ASP A 539 -11.78 9.95 -1.40
N VAL A 540 -11.74 9.57 -0.11
CA VAL A 540 -11.61 8.17 0.33
C VAL A 540 -12.78 7.34 -0.20
N GLU A 541 -12.45 6.33 -0.98
CA GLU A 541 -13.40 5.37 -1.50
C GLU A 541 -13.42 4.11 -0.62
N LEU A 542 -14.62 3.71 -0.20
CA LEU A 542 -14.87 2.48 0.55
C LEU A 542 -15.46 1.44 -0.41
N LEU A 543 -14.64 0.47 -0.81
CA LEU A 543 -14.98 -0.49 -1.86
C LEU A 543 -15.07 -1.92 -1.28
N PRO A 544 -15.92 -2.80 -1.85
CA PRO A 544 -15.89 -4.21 -1.49
C PRO A 544 -14.52 -4.84 -1.79
N PRO A 545 -14.23 -6.06 -1.30
CA PRO A 545 -12.96 -6.74 -1.55
C PRO A 545 -12.57 -6.75 -3.03
N SER A 546 -11.34 -6.36 -3.33
CA SER A 546 -10.82 -6.35 -4.70
C SER A 546 -10.73 -7.75 -5.28
N ALA A 547 -10.91 -7.86 -6.59
CA ALA A 547 -10.59 -9.08 -7.33
C ALA A 547 -9.09 -9.36 -7.27
N ASN A 548 -8.72 -10.64 -7.20
CA ASN A 548 -7.35 -11.12 -7.35
C ASN A 548 -7.31 -12.24 -8.40
N PRO A 549 -7.00 -11.91 -9.67
CA PRO A 549 -6.99 -12.89 -10.75
C PRO A 549 -5.98 -14.03 -10.58
N THR A 550 -4.91 -13.84 -9.79
CA THR A 550 -3.89 -14.90 -9.59
C THR A 550 -4.37 -16.00 -8.66
N THR A 551 -5.35 -15.71 -7.79
CA THR A 551 -5.97 -16.67 -6.86
C THR A 551 -7.37 -17.08 -7.30
N GLY A 552 -7.92 -16.44 -8.33
CA GLY A 552 -9.27 -16.68 -8.86
C GLY A 552 -10.38 -15.91 -8.12
N LYS A 553 -10.02 -15.09 -7.13
CA LYS A 553 -10.95 -14.22 -6.38
C LYS A 553 -11.52 -13.14 -7.30
N VAL A 554 -12.84 -12.98 -7.30
CA VAL A 554 -13.51 -11.90 -8.04
C VAL A 554 -13.92 -10.75 -7.11
N LEU A 555 -14.30 -9.60 -7.69
CA LEU A 555 -14.72 -8.43 -6.91
C LEU A 555 -15.88 -8.80 -5.98
N GLY A 556 -15.73 -8.46 -4.69
CA GLY A 556 -16.73 -8.73 -3.66
C GLY A 556 -16.63 -10.09 -2.98
N ASP A 557 -15.79 -11.01 -3.47
CA ASP A 557 -15.53 -12.27 -2.78
C ASP A 557 -14.80 -12.01 -1.45
N VAL A 558 -15.26 -12.65 -0.39
CA VAL A 558 -14.64 -12.65 0.94
C VAL A 558 -13.86 -13.96 1.09
N SER A 559 -12.54 -13.86 1.17
CA SER A 559 -11.63 -15.00 1.29
C SER A 559 -11.32 -15.33 2.74
N GLN A 560 -10.65 -16.46 2.96
CA GLN A 560 -10.16 -16.84 4.30
C GLN A 560 -9.26 -15.75 4.90
N PHE A 561 -8.45 -15.05 4.08
CA PHE A 561 -7.62 -13.95 4.58
C PHE A 561 -8.42 -12.76 5.08
N ASP A 562 -9.52 -12.41 4.43
CA ASP A 562 -10.36 -11.30 4.85
C ASP A 562 -10.91 -11.56 6.27
N ILE A 563 -11.31 -12.81 6.55
CA ILE A 563 -11.79 -13.23 7.88
C ILE A 563 -10.65 -13.27 8.91
N GLN A 564 -9.52 -13.88 8.58
CA GLN A 564 -8.37 -14.00 9.48
C GLN A 564 -7.76 -12.63 9.82
N GLY A 565 -7.66 -11.72 8.85
CA GLY A 565 -7.20 -10.35 9.05
C GLY A 565 -8.13 -9.56 9.95
N THR A 566 -9.44 -9.75 9.80
CA THR A 566 -10.50 -9.11 10.60
C THR A 566 -10.54 -9.63 12.03
N LEU A 567 -10.46 -10.95 12.25
CA LEU A 567 -10.67 -11.63 13.53
C LEU A 567 -9.41 -12.37 14.01
N ARG A 568 -8.29 -11.66 14.14
CA ARG A 568 -6.94 -12.25 14.32
C ARG A 568 -6.72 -13.15 15.54
N PHE A 569 -7.53 -12.98 16.58
CA PHE A 569 -7.38 -13.75 17.81
C PHE A 569 -8.15 -15.07 17.78
N ASP A 570 -9.11 -15.20 16.86
CA ASP A 570 -10.01 -16.33 16.73
C ASP A 570 -10.57 -16.79 18.07
N ASN A 571 -11.14 -15.88 18.89
CA ASN A 571 -11.64 -16.22 20.22
C ASN A 571 -12.77 -17.28 20.17
N GLY A 572 -12.89 -18.10 21.21
CA GLY A 572 -13.95 -19.10 21.31
C GLY A 572 -15.32 -18.45 21.54
N VAL A 573 -16.38 -18.98 20.91
CA VAL A 573 -17.75 -18.52 21.15
C VAL A 573 -18.28 -19.21 22.41
N VAL A 574 -19.00 -18.46 23.24
CA VAL A 574 -19.57 -18.95 24.50
C VAL A 574 -21.00 -18.46 24.68
N ILE A 575 -21.83 -19.27 25.31
CA ILE A 575 -23.19 -18.88 25.74
C ILE A 575 -23.16 -18.64 27.24
N VAL A 576 -23.65 -17.47 27.66
CA VAL A 576 -23.75 -17.06 29.06
C VAL A 576 -25.21 -16.72 29.37
N PRO A 577 -25.90 -17.54 30.20
CA PRO A 577 -27.18 -17.15 30.78
C PRO A 577 -26.97 -16.00 31.75
N LEU A 578 -27.71 -14.90 31.55
CA LEU A 578 -27.65 -13.70 32.40
C LEU A 578 -29.05 -13.35 32.89
N MET A 579 -29.17 -12.86 34.10
CA MET A 579 -30.37 -12.15 34.52
C MET A 579 -30.50 -10.83 33.75
N ALA A 580 -31.72 -10.34 33.53
CA ALA A 580 -31.95 -9.07 32.85
C ALA A 580 -31.19 -7.90 33.47
N GLN A 581 -31.06 -7.84 34.80
CA GLN A 581 -30.26 -6.81 35.48
C GLN A 581 -28.76 -6.91 35.17
N GLU A 582 -28.23 -8.12 34.99
CA GLU A 582 -26.80 -8.36 34.69
C GLU A 582 -26.49 -8.00 33.24
N LEU A 583 -27.43 -8.25 32.32
CA LEU A 583 -27.33 -7.75 30.95
C LEU A 583 -27.26 -6.22 30.93
N VAL A 584 -28.10 -5.53 31.72
CA VAL A 584 -28.05 -4.07 31.83
C VAL A 584 -26.71 -3.59 32.37
N GLU A 585 -26.15 -4.26 33.38
CA GLU A 585 -24.82 -3.95 33.91
C GLU A 585 -23.72 -4.09 32.83
N ILE A 586 -23.78 -5.15 32.02
CA ILE A 586 -22.84 -5.35 30.90
C ILE A 586 -22.99 -4.23 29.86
N ILE A 587 -24.21 -3.91 29.42
CA ILE A 587 -24.41 -2.87 28.41
C ILE A 587 -23.99 -1.49 28.94
N GLU A 588 -24.31 -1.16 30.20
CA GLU A 588 -23.82 0.06 30.86
C GLU A 588 -22.29 0.12 30.89
N HIS A 589 -21.62 -1.00 31.22
CA HIS A 589 -20.16 -1.08 31.21
C HIS A 589 -19.57 -0.72 29.82
N THR A 590 -20.20 -1.20 28.75
CA THR A 590 -19.70 -0.98 27.38
C THR A 590 -19.68 0.50 26.97
N VAL A 591 -20.53 1.32 27.60
CA VAL A 591 -20.64 2.77 27.38
C VAL A 591 -20.25 3.58 28.63
N ALA A 592 -19.53 2.99 29.60
CA ALA A 592 -19.19 3.66 30.86
C ALA A 592 -17.90 4.51 30.83
N ALA A 593 -17.05 4.38 29.80
CA ALA A 593 -15.80 5.11 29.72
C ALA A 593 -16.03 6.64 29.67
N ASP A 594 -15.19 7.46 30.31
CA ASP A 594 -15.34 8.93 30.25
C ASP A 594 -15.11 9.49 28.84
N ASP A 595 -14.41 8.70 28.01
CA ASP A 595 -14.17 8.93 26.59
C ASP A 595 -15.01 7.97 25.72
N ILE A 596 -16.31 7.77 26.01
CA ILE A 596 -17.18 6.90 25.20
C ILE A 596 -16.99 7.21 23.71
N GLY A 597 -16.71 6.17 22.93
CA GLY A 597 -16.44 6.32 21.50
C GLY A 597 -15.12 7.02 21.18
N SER A 598 -14.13 6.87 22.06
CA SER A 598 -12.72 7.09 21.77
C SER A 598 -12.10 5.85 21.14
N ILE A 599 -11.21 6.09 20.17
CA ILE A 599 -10.38 5.10 19.49
C ILE A 599 -9.55 4.25 20.50
N GLN A 600 -9.33 4.76 21.72
CA GLN A 600 -8.53 4.09 22.75
C GLN A 600 -9.30 2.99 23.49
N SER A 601 -10.63 3.09 23.59
CA SER A 601 -11.42 2.12 24.34
C SER A 601 -11.72 0.88 23.50
N ALA A 602 -11.28 -0.29 23.96
CA ALA A 602 -11.52 -1.58 23.30
C ALA A 602 -12.87 -2.23 23.71
N ARG A 603 -13.63 -1.58 24.61
CA ARG A 603 -14.82 -2.14 25.25
C ARG A 603 -16.14 -1.84 24.54
N PHE A 604 -16.18 -0.89 23.61
CA PHE A 604 -17.42 -0.54 22.90
C PHE A 604 -18.00 -1.77 22.19
N PRO A 605 -19.33 -2.00 22.23
CA PRO A 605 -19.92 -3.24 21.76
C PRO A 605 -20.37 -3.14 20.30
N GLN A 606 -20.44 -4.29 19.64
CA GLN A 606 -21.24 -4.57 18.46
C GLN A 606 -22.25 -5.66 18.87
N VAL A 607 -23.51 -5.59 18.40
CA VAL A 607 -24.61 -6.38 18.98
C VAL A 607 -25.52 -7.03 17.94
N GLY A 608 -26.00 -8.24 18.27
CA GLY A 608 -26.99 -9.00 17.50
C GLY A 608 -28.18 -9.37 18.39
N GLY A 609 -29.38 -9.47 17.81
CA GLY A 609 -30.61 -9.81 18.53
C GLY A 609 -31.08 -8.75 19.54
N MET A 610 -30.44 -7.58 19.62
CA MET A 610 -30.84 -6.47 20.50
C MET A 610 -30.59 -5.10 19.88
N ARG A 611 -31.30 -4.10 20.40
CA ARG A 611 -31.07 -2.67 20.13
C ARG A 611 -31.00 -1.92 21.44
N PHE A 612 -30.13 -0.92 21.53
CA PHE A 612 -30.10 -0.03 22.69
C PHE A 612 -29.74 1.40 22.33
N SER A 613 -30.13 2.33 23.19
CA SER A 613 -29.78 3.74 23.11
C SER A 613 -29.06 4.15 24.39
N PHE A 614 -28.15 5.10 24.25
CA PHE A 614 -27.44 5.66 25.41
C PHE A 614 -27.27 7.17 25.29
N ASP A 615 -27.25 7.84 26.43
CA ASP A 615 -26.97 9.26 26.57
C ASP A 615 -25.59 9.45 27.22
N PRO A 616 -24.56 9.87 26.46
CA PRO A 616 -23.21 10.05 26.98
C PRO A 616 -23.12 11.16 28.04
N SER A 617 -24.09 12.07 28.11
CA SER A 617 -24.14 13.14 29.11
C SER A 617 -24.60 12.67 30.49
N SER A 618 -25.17 11.47 30.57
CA SER A 618 -25.56 10.85 31.84
C SER A 618 -24.35 10.26 32.58
N PRO A 619 -24.39 10.17 33.93
CA PRO A 619 -23.32 9.55 34.71
C PRO A 619 -23.04 8.11 34.27
N ALA A 620 -21.78 7.69 34.30
CA ALA A 620 -21.40 6.30 34.01
C ALA A 620 -22.22 5.32 34.87
N GLY A 621 -22.74 4.25 34.26
CA GLY A 621 -23.66 3.31 34.88
C GLY A 621 -25.14 3.73 34.86
N GLN A 622 -25.47 4.87 34.25
CA GLN A 622 -26.84 5.36 34.04
C GLN A 622 -27.05 5.90 32.62
N ARG A 623 -26.23 5.45 31.67
CA ARG A 623 -26.18 6.00 30.31
C ARG A 623 -27.19 5.32 29.40
N VAL A 624 -27.51 4.05 29.61
CA VAL A 624 -28.48 3.32 28.80
C VAL A 624 -29.88 3.90 29.02
N ARG A 625 -30.53 4.32 27.95
CA ARG A 625 -31.87 4.94 28.00
C ARG A 625 -32.95 3.95 27.58
N SER A 626 -32.69 3.16 26.56
CA SER A 626 -33.57 2.08 26.11
C SER A 626 -32.75 0.85 25.73
N LEU A 627 -33.27 -0.35 26.02
CA LEU A 627 -32.69 -1.64 25.61
C LEU A 627 -33.83 -2.61 25.29
N ALA A 628 -33.80 -3.19 24.10
CA ALA A 628 -34.80 -4.12 23.59
C ALA A 628 -34.14 -5.39 23.04
N ILE A 629 -34.75 -6.54 23.28
CA ILE A 629 -34.46 -7.78 22.54
C ILE A 629 -35.36 -7.81 21.31
N ILE A 630 -34.77 -8.17 20.18
CA ILE A 630 -35.41 -8.20 18.87
C ILE A 630 -35.52 -9.65 18.40
N ASP A 631 -36.67 -10.01 17.85
CA ASP A 631 -36.87 -11.33 17.24
C ASP A 631 -36.36 -11.40 15.79
N ASP A 632 -36.47 -12.58 15.16
CA ASP A 632 -35.99 -12.80 13.79
C ASP A 632 -36.80 -12.02 12.74
N ALA A 633 -37.99 -11.51 13.09
CA ALA A 633 -38.77 -10.62 12.23
C ALA A 633 -38.35 -9.14 12.36
N GLY A 634 -37.43 -8.83 13.28
CA GLY A 634 -36.98 -7.47 13.54
C GLY A 634 -37.88 -6.69 14.52
N GLU A 635 -38.81 -7.38 15.19
CA GLU A 635 -39.79 -6.80 16.11
C GLU A 635 -39.33 -6.91 17.57
N VAL A 636 -39.80 -6.01 18.42
CA VAL A 636 -39.45 -6.01 19.86
C VAL A 636 -40.14 -7.19 20.56
N SER A 637 -39.35 -8.15 21.02
CA SER A 637 -39.84 -9.31 21.79
C SER A 637 -39.78 -9.10 23.30
N ASP A 638 -38.81 -8.31 23.79
CA ASP A 638 -38.69 -7.93 25.20
C ASP A 638 -38.17 -6.49 25.33
N ARG A 639 -38.77 -5.72 26.25
CA ARG A 639 -38.30 -4.39 26.65
C ARG A 639 -37.54 -4.55 27.96
N VAL A 640 -36.22 -4.41 27.92
CA VAL A 640 -35.35 -4.62 29.07
C VAL A 640 -35.13 -3.34 29.85
N VAL A 641 -34.90 -2.22 29.16
CA VAL A 641 -34.77 -0.89 29.77
C VAL A 641 -35.64 0.09 29.01
N GLU A 642 -36.44 0.90 29.71
CA GLU A 642 -37.23 1.99 29.15
C GLU A 642 -37.02 3.27 29.97
N ASN A 643 -36.63 4.36 29.33
CA ASN A 643 -36.31 5.64 29.98
C ASN A 643 -35.25 5.54 31.10
N GLY A 644 -34.27 4.63 30.94
CA GLY A 644 -33.19 4.36 31.89
C GLY A 644 -33.61 3.55 33.11
N VAL A 645 -34.76 2.86 33.04
CA VAL A 645 -35.26 2.00 34.12
C VAL A 645 -35.46 0.59 33.59
N LEU A 646 -34.97 -0.41 34.32
CA LEU A 646 -35.21 -1.82 34.01
C LEU A 646 -36.72 -2.11 34.04
N VAL A 647 -37.22 -2.79 33.00
CA VAL A 647 -38.61 -3.20 32.84
C VAL A 647 -38.73 -4.71 32.99
N GLY A 648 -39.79 -5.17 33.65
CA GLY A 648 -40.07 -6.59 33.88
C GLY A 648 -39.35 -7.17 35.10
N ASP A 649 -39.28 -8.50 35.15
CA ASP A 649 -38.59 -9.24 36.21
C ASP A 649 -37.06 -9.12 36.04
N PRO A 650 -36.32 -8.55 37.01
CA PRO A 650 -34.87 -8.40 36.92
C PRO A 650 -34.12 -9.74 36.89
N GLU A 651 -34.72 -10.82 37.39
CA GLU A 651 -34.10 -12.16 37.47
C GLU A 651 -34.44 -13.05 36.27
N ARG A 652 -35.25 -12.57 35.32
CA ARG A 652 -35.54 -13.33 34.10
C ARG A 652 -34.25 -13.57 33.32
N ILE A 653 -34.09 -14.80 32.84
CA ILE A 653 -32.88 -15.21 32.14
C ILE A 653 -32.94 -14.79 30.67
N ILE A 654 -31.87 -14.17 30.21
CA ILE A 654 -31.57 -13.84 28.82
C ILE A 654 -30.26 -14.56 28.48
N LYS A 655 -30.29 -15.42 27.47
CA LYS A 655 -29.10 -16.12 27.00
C LYS A 655 -28.33 -15.25 26.01
N LEU A 656 -27.09 -14.92 26.36
CA LEU A 656 -26.17 -14.09 25.56
C LEU A 656 -25.07 -14.95 24.96
N ALA A 657 -24.87 -14.86 23.64
CA ALA A 657 -23.66 -15.33 22.99
C ALA A 657 -22.56 -14.25 23.03
N THR A 658 -21.35 -14.62 23.39
CA THR A 658 -20.19 -13.72 23.44
C THR A 658 -18.90 -14.51 23.22
N LEU A 659 -17.75 -13.91 23.50
CA LEU A 659 -16.44 -14.53 23.36
C LEU A 659 -15.88 -14.97 24.71
N ASP A 660 -15.09 -16.05 24.71
CA ASP A 660 -14.35 -16.54 25.88
C ASP A 660 -13.43 -15.46 26.48
N PHE A 661 -12.78 -14.65 25.64
CA PHE A 661 -11.99 -13.49 26.05
C PHE A 661 -12.78 -12.54 26.93
N LEU A 662 -14.01 -12.19 26.56
CA LEU A 662 -14.86 -11.30 27.33
C LEU A 662 -15.40 -11.99 28.58
N ALA A 663 -15.85 -13.23 28.44
CA ALA A 663 -16.33 -14.04 29.56
C ALA A 663 -15.26 -14.22 30.65
N ASN A 664 -13.98 -14.22 30.28
CA ASN A 664 -12.84 -14.29 31.18
C ASN A 664 -12.37 -12.92 31.73
N GLY A 665 -13.09 -11.83 31.45
CA GLY A 665 -12.79 -10.49 31.96
C GLY A 665 -11.95 -9.60 31.04
N GLY A 666 -11.75 -10.00 29.79
CA GLY A 666 -11.09 -9.19 28.78
C GLY A 666 -11.79 -7.85 28.57
N SER A 667 -11.01 -6.80 28.27
CA SER A 667 -11.50 -5.40 28.16
C SER A 667 -12.28 -4.90 29.39
N ASP A 668 -11.95 -5.42 30.58
CA ASP A 668 -12.57 -5.12 31.88
C ASP A 668 -14.05 -5.54 32.01
N TYR A 669 -14.57 -6.41 31.13
CA TYR A 669 -15.96 -6.83 31.21
C TYR A 669 -16.26 -7.58 32.52
N PRO A 670 -17.41 -7.32 33.18
CA PRO A 670 -17.72 -7.89 34.49
C PRO A 670 -18.19 -9.35 34.46
N PHE A 671 -18.13 -10.04 33.31
CA PHE A 671 -18.59 -11.44 33.16
C PHE A 671 -18.10 -12.41 34.24
N PRO A 672 -16.84 -12.37 34.72
CA PRO A 672 -16.38 -13.28 35.78
C PRO A 672 -17.22 -13.26 37.06
N ALA A 673 -17.87 -12.14 37.36
CA ALA A 673 -18.76 -12.00 38.51
C ALA A 673 -20.21 -12.44 38.24
N LEU A 674 -20.60 -12.59 36.97
CA LEU A 674 -21.99 -12.74 36.51
C LEU A 674 -22.26 -14.11 35.85
N GLN A 675 -21.24 -14.79 35.33
CA GLN A 675 -21.42 -16.00 34.52
C GLN A 675 -21.75 -17.24 35.36
N THR A 676 -23.01 -17.66 35.37
CA THR A 676 -23.42 -18.99 35.88
C THR A 676 -24.02 -19.81 34.74
N GLY A 677 -23.63 -21.09 34.61
CA GLY A 677 -24.12 -21.95 33.53
C GLY A 677 -23.58 -21.61 32.14
N ARG A 678 -22.36 -21.08 32.05
CA ARG A 678 -21.64 -20.85 30.78
C ARG A 678 -21.46 -22.15 30.00
N VAL A 679 -21.64 -22.07 28.68
CA VAL A 679 -21.35 -23.15 27.73
C VAL A 679 -20.30 -22.65 26.74
N ASP A 680 -19.19 -23.38 26.61
CA ASP A 680 -18.14 -23.08 25.63
C ASP A 680 -18.39 -23.88 24.34
N LEU A 681 -18.37 -23.20 23.19
CA LEU A 681 -18.60 -23.84 21.90
C LEU A 681 -17.30 -24.34 21.25
N SER A 682 -16.13 -23.82 21.63
CA SER A 682 -14.84 -24.28 21.12
C SER A 682 -14.35 -25.54 21.85
N GLY A 683 -14.01 -26.60 21.12
CA GLY A 683 -13.54 -27.88 21.68
C GLY A 683 -12.10 -27.91 22.19
N GLU A 684 -11.31 -26.85 21.99
CA GLU A 684 -9.93 -26.75 22.46
C GLU A 684 -9.70 -25.63 23.47
N ALA A 685 -8.76 -25.91 24.37
CA ALA A 685 -8.25 -24.96 25.33
C ALA A 685 -7.41 -23.87 24.60
N GLY A 686 -7.97 -22.67 24.40
CA GLY A 686 -7.23 -21.53 23.88
C GLY A 686 -6.02 -21.14 24.76
N GLN A 687 -5.19 -20.21 24.31
CA GLN A 687 -3.95 -19.80 25.03
C GLN A 687 -4.18 -19.28 26.47
N TYR A 688 -5.42 -18.95 26.82
CA TYR A 688 -5.88 -18.57 28.17
C TYR A 688 -6.60 -19.69 28.95
N ASN A 689 -6.70 -20.88 28.37
CA ASN A 689 -7.39 -22.02 28.92
C ASN A 689 -6.35 -23.14 29.11
N PRO A 690 -6.08 -23.65 30.32
CA PRO A 690 -5.42 -24.95 30.43
C PRO A 690 -6.35 -26.01 29.81
N PRO A 691 -5.82 -27.14 29.29
CA PRO A 691 -6.66 -28.27 28.90
C PRO A 691 -7.54 -28.62 30.09
N ASN A 692 -8.86 -28.51 29.95
CA ASN A 692 -9.80 -28.92 30.98
C ASN A 692 -10.09 -30.43 30.79
N PRO A 693 -9.57 -31.32 31.65
CA PRO A 693 -9.89 -32.74 31.58
C PRO A 693 -11.34 -33.07 31.98
N ASP A 694 -12.11 -32.07 32.42
CA ASP A 694 -13.49 -32.19 32.87
C ASP A 694 -14.47 -31.43 31.94
N PHE A 695 -14.69 -31.93 30.71
CA PHE A 695 -15.82 -31.50 29.89
C PHE A 695 -17.14 -31.80 30.63
N PRO A 696 -17.98 -30.79 30.96
CA PRO A 696 -19.20 -31.00 31.71
C PRO A 696 -20.35 -31.52 30.82
N ASP A 697 -21.19 -32.37 31.41
CA ASP A 697 -22.50 -32.79 30.89
C ASP A 697 -23.48 -31.60 30.99
N THR A 698 -23.55 -30.80 29.93
CA THR A 698 -24.25 -29.50 29.90
C THR A 698 -25.77 -29.62 29.87
N ASN A 699 -26.30 -30.77 29.45
CA ASN A 699 -27.75 -31.04 29.46
C ASN A 699 -28.20 -31.90 30.67
N GLY A 700 -27.26 -32.29 31.55
CA GLY A 700 -27.53 -33.00 32.81
C GLY A 700 -28.05 -34.43 32.64
N ASN A 701 -27.73 -35.10 31.53
CA ASN A 701 -28.22 -36.44 31.18
C ASN A 701 -27.29 -37.60 31.61
N GLY A 702 -26.13 -37.29 32.18
CA GLY A 702 -25.09 -38.22 32.60
C GLY A 702 -24.11 -38.64 31.49
N VAL A 703 -24.10 -37.97 30.35
CA VAL A 703 -23.20 -38.19 29.20
C VAL A 703 -22.39 -36.93 28.96
N ILE A 704 -21.08 -37.07 28.78
CA ILE A 704 -20.21 -35.96 28.38
C ILE A 704 -20.64 -35.53 26.98
N ASP A 705 -21.04 -34.27 26.82
CA ASP A 705 -21.39 -33.73 25.51
C ASP A 705 -20.12 -33.68 24.66
N GLU A 706 -20.06 -34.49 23.59
CA GLU A 706 -19.02 -34.41 22.57
C GLU A 706 -18.97 -32.98 22.01
N PRO A 707 -17.79 -32.45 21.62
CA PRO A 707 -17.63 -31.07 21.18
C PRO A 707 -18.59 -30.71 20.03
N VAL A 708 -18.88 -29.40 19.94
CA VAL A 708 -19.79 -28.71 18.98
C VAL A 708 -19.55 -29.02 17.50
N ALA A 709 -18.53 -29.80 17.14
CA ALA A 709 -18.32 -30.35 15.80
C ALA A 709 -19.55 -31.09 15.22
N ALA A 710 -20.53 -31.49 16.03
CA ALA A 710 -21.78 -32.10 15.55
C ALA A 710 -22.86 -31.08 15.09
N ALA A 711 -22.78 -29.82 15.53
CA ALA A 711 -23.73 -28.75 15.19
C ALA A 711 -23.18 -27.73 14.18
N ASP A 712 -21.86 -27.70 14.01
CA ASP A 712 -21.18 -26.99 12.93
C ASP A 712 -21.68 -27.49 11.55
N PRO A 713 -22.11 -26.58 10.65
CA PRO A 713 -22.54 -26.95 9.30
C PRO A 713 -21.41 -27.42 8.38
N SER A 714 -20.14 -27.13 8.69
CA SER A 714 -18.96 -27.50 7.89
C SER A 714 -19.05 -26.99 6.45
N LEU A 715 -19.50 -25.74 6.26
CA LEU A 715 -19.50 -25.05 4.98
C LEU A 715 -18.14 -24.36 4.72
N ALA A 716 -17.33 -24.15 5.75
CA ALA A 716 -16.05 -23.44 5.74
C ALA A 716 -14.99 -24.12 6.62
N ASP A 717 -14.60 -25.37 6.30
CA ASP A 717 -13.66 -26.23 7.05
C ASP A 717 -12.23 -25.69 7.28
N ALA A 718 -11.91 -24.50 6.77
CA ALA A 718 -10.60 -23.88 6.96
C ALA A 718 -10.43 -23.19 8.33
N PHE A 719 -11.49 -23.18 9.13
CA PHE A 719 -11.55 -22.56 10.45
C PHE A 719 -11.84 -23.59 11.55
N ASN A 720 -11.56 -23.23 12.79
CA ASN A 720 -11.73 -24.11 13.92
C ASN A 720 -13.17 -23.99 14.48
N PRO A 721 -13.95 -25.09 14.52
CA PRO A 721 -15.35 -25.05 14.91
C PRO A 721 -15.62 -24.39 16.27
N GLY A 722 -16.67 -23.57 16.34
CA GLY A 722 -17.13 -22.93 17.58
C GLY A 722 -16.29 -21.74 18.03
N ARG A 723 -15.49 -21.17 17.12
CA ARG A 723 -14.70 -19.94 17.31
C ARG A 723 -15.24 -18.82 16.41
N GLU A 724 -14.81 -17.59 16.65
CA GLU A 724 -15.39 -16.43 15.98
C GLU A 724 -15.05 -16.33 14.49
N GLN A 725 -13.89 -16.82 14.04
CA GLN A 725 -13.59 -16.87 12.60
C GLN A 725 -14.51 -17.86 11.90
N ASP A 726 -14.66 -19.04 12.50
CA ASP A 726 -15.57 -20.09 12.04
C ASP A 726 -17.03 -19.61 12.02
N ALA A 727 -17.49 -18.95 13.09
CA ALA A 727 -18.84 -18.39 13.14
C ALA A 727 -19.13 -17.43 11.98
N LEU A 728 -18.21 -16.49 11.71
CA LEU A 728 -18.36 -15.56 10.58
C LEU A 728 -18.28 -16.30 9.24
N ALA A 729 -17.38 -17.27 9.12
CA ALA A 729 -17.16 -18.02 7.89
C ALA A 729 -18.37 -18.86 7.50
N GLU A 730 -18.89 -19.66 8.44
CA GLU A 730 -20.09 -20.47 8.28
C GLU A 730 -21.31 -19.59 7.98
N TYR A 731 -21.46 -18.45 8.67
CA TYR A 731 -22.55 -17.51 8.42
C TYR A 731 -22.49 -16.92 7.00
N LEU A 732 -21.30 -16.47 6.58
CA LEU A 732 -21.08 -15.97 5.22
C LEU A 732 -21.31 -17.05 4.16
N ALA A 733 -20.84 -18.27 4.38
CA ALA A 733 -21.04 -19.38 3.47
C ALA A 733 -22.53 -19.76 3.36
N HIS A 734 -23.26 -19.71 4.48
CA HIS A 734 -24.67 -20.05 4.53
C HIS A 734 -25.57 -18.99 3.88
N PHE A 735 -25.40 -17.72 4.25
CA PHE A 735 -26.30 -16.64 3.85
C PHE A 735 -25.79 -15.83 2.66
N HIS A 736 -24.48 -15.81 2.43
CA HIS A 736 -23.83 -14.85 1.55
C HIS A 736 -22.89 -15.43 0.50
N ALA A 737 -22.85 -16.76 0.30
CA ALA A 737 -22.11 -17.36 -0.81
C ALA A 737 -22.75 -17.05 -2.18
N GLU A 738 -24.08 -17.17 -2.27
CA GLU A 738 -24.84 -16.97 -3.50
C GLU A 738 -25.46 -15.57 -3.60
N VAL A 739 -25.93 -15.02 -2.48
CA VAL A 739 -26.53 -13.67 -2.40
C VAL A 739 -25.61 -12.78 -1.57
N PRO A 740 -24.79 -11.93 -2.20
CA PRO A 740 -23.84 -11.11 -1.46
C PRO A 740 -24.49 -10.27 -0.37
N PHE A 741 -23.77 -10.09 0.74
CA PHE A 741 -24.15 -9.11 1.75
C PHE A 741 -24.19 -7.71 1.12
N ASN A 742 -25.27 -6.96 1.33
CA ASN A 742 -25.51 -5.71 0.60
C ASN A 742 -26.02 -4.56 1.48
N GLN A 743 -25.86 -4.66 2.81
CA GLN A 743 -26.25 -3.58 3.73
C GLN A 743 -25.09 -2.58 3.87
N PRO A 744 -25.18 -1.39 3.26
CA PRO A 744 -24.10 -0.41 3.34
C PRO A 744 -23.96 0.12 4.77
N GLU A 745 -22.75 0.60 5.09
CA GLU A 745 -22.51 1.35 6.32
C GLU A 745 -23.40 2.60 6.38
N THR A 746 -23.81 2.97 7.59
CA THR A 746 -24.60 4.17 7.84
C THR A 746 -23.85 5.16 8.71
N THR A 747 -24.17 6.44 8.58
CA THR A 747 -23.64 7.44 9.52
C THR A 747 -24.23 7.20 10.92
N PRO A 748 -23.54 7.57 12.01
CA PRO A 748 -24.03 7.45 13.40
C PRO A 748 -25.46 7.94 13.66
N ARG A 749 -25.90 8.97 12.93
CA ARG A 749 -27.27 9.50 13.01
C ARG A 749 -28.33 8.47 12.60
N HIS A 750 -27.99 7.54 11.74
CA HIS A 750 -28.88 6.54 11.14
C HIS A 750 -28.75 5.13 11.75
N ASP A 751 -27.78 4.91 12.65
CA ASP A 751 -27.62 3.68 13.44
C ASP A 751 -28.94 3.23 14.10
N ARG A 752 -29.23 1.93 14.13
CA ARG A 752 -30.50 1.42 14.64
C ARG A 752 -30.34 0.45 15.79
N ARG A 753 -29.25 -0.31 15.83
CA ARG A 753 -28.92 -1.22 16.92
C ARG A 753 -28.22 -0.52 18.08
N ILE A 754 -27.36 0.45 17.79
CA ILE A 754 -26.60 1.18 18.83
C ILE A 754 -26.80 2.68 18.65
N GLN A 755 -27.67 3.28 19.46
CA GLN A 755 -28.13 4.66 19.26
C GLN A 755 -27.50 5.63 20.27
N ASN A 756 -26.48 6.39 19.83
CA ASN A 756 -25.90 7.46 20.64
C ASN A 756 -26.76 8.72 20.60
N LEU A 757 -27.49 9.00 21.68
CA LEU A 757 -28.40 10.15 21.80
C LEU A 757 -27.67 11.48 21.99
N GLY A 758 -26.35 11.47 22.20
CA GLY A 758 -25.52 12.67 22.18
C GLY A 758 -25.34 13.26 20.78
N ILE A 759 -25.69 12.51 19.73
CA ILE A 759 -25.54 12.94 18.35
C ILE A 759 -26.66 13.92 17.97
N PRO A 760 -26.35 15.11 17.42
CA PRO A 760 -27.35 16.10 17.05
C PRO A 760 -28.43 15.53 16.11
N GLY A 761 -29.69 15.60 16.58
CA GLY A 761 -30.85 15.14 15.82
C GLY A 761 -31.03 13.62 15.76
N LYS A 762 -30.31 12.84 16.58
CA LYS A 762 -30.63 11.45 16.86
C LYS A 762 -31.86 11.37 17.77
N MET A 763 -32.80 10.49 17.44
CA MET A 763 -33.95 10.17 18.27
C MET A 763 -33.79 8.76 18.82
N ASP A 764 -34.32 8.51 20.01
CA ASP A 764 -34.43 7.16 20.54
C ASP A 764 -35.54 6.41 19.79
N THR A 765 -35.13 5.46 18.97
CA THR A 765 -35.99 4.65 18.10
C THR A 765 -35.81 3.15 18.42
N VAL A 766 -35.30 2.81 19.61
CA VAL A 766 -35.00 1.42 20.00
C VAL A 766 -36.23 0.52 19.94
N PHE A 767 -37.42 1.09 20.18
CA PHE A 767 -38.69 0.38 20.18
C PHE A 767 -39.55 0.57 18.93
N ASP A 768 -39.04 1.29 17.92
CA ASP A 768 -39.76 1.62 16.69
C ASP A 768 -39.56 0.60 15.57
#